data_AF-A0A653Q9H8-F1
#
_entry.id   AF-A0A653Q9H8-F1
#
_cell.length_a   1.000
_cell.length_b   1.000
_cell.length_c   1.000
_cell.angle_alpha   90.00
_cell.angle_beta   90.00
_cell.angle_gamma   90.00
#
_symmetry.space_group_name_H-M   'P 1'
#
loop_
_entity.id
_entity.type
_entity.pdbx_description
1 polymer ?
#
loop_
_entity_poly.entity_id
_entity_poly.type
_entity_poly.pdbx_seq_one_letter_code
_entity_poly.pdbx_strand_id
1 'polypeptide(L)'
;MDSNLTVDPRTAPQQPTMPEADAQDGFVKVRGARENNLHNVDVDVPRDSIVAFTGVSGSGKSSLAFGTIFAEAQRRYFESVAPYARRLIQQGHNPKVEMITGLPPAVALQQRRGTATARSSVGTLTTLSNSLRMLFSRAGSYPEGVSQLDSDAFSPNTAAGACPECHGLGIAHTVTESSLVPDPSLSIQDGAIAAWPGAWQGKNLRDILTHLGYDVDTPWRKLPRKDRDWILFTDEQPVVEVTPQRDRVAKPYKGRFWSAKSYVLHTLADSKSSTMRERVLRFMETGQCPLCGGSGLRPEALAVTFAGKTIAELNALPMSELAAIIRPTTELTGAGTASRAQTSGEGNEVAVAITRDLLSRVTVLLDLGLGYLALGRPTPTLSPGEMQRLRIATQLRSGLFGVIYVLDEPSAGLHPADAEPLLAVLNQLKSSGNSVFVVEHNMDLVRAADWLVDVGPDAGEGGGHILYSGPVAGLAAVQESVTRPFLFPEFAPSPHEPLRSDNASQQAKPRPPKEWLTLHNINRHNLRDVHAEFPLGVLTAVTGVSGSGKSTLVSHVLAEVVGAALHPETPESGNQAAATPQTPDAVGLVSGLHQLDRLVKVDQKPIGRTPRSNLATYTGLFDGVRKEFAATDEARSRGYGAGRFSFNVAGGRCETCQGEGFVSVELLFLPGSYGPCPECHGSRFNPETLEVTYRGCTIAEVLGMTVNAASEFLAELPGVARSLQTLREVGLGYLRLGQPATELSGGEAQRIKLATELQRIQRGHTLYLLDEPTTGLHPADVQLLMAQLHKLVDAGNTVIVVEHEMDVVAGADWVIDLGPGGGDAGGQIMVAGPPTVVAGSSTSRTAPYLTAARGL
;
A
#
# COMPACT_ATOMS: atom_id res chain seq x y z
N MET A 1 -71.52 18.54 -41.26
CA MET A 1 -71.67 17.37 -42.15
C MET A 1 -70.52 16.45 -41.85
N ASP A 2 -70.87 15.31 -41.25
CA ASP A 2 -70.21 14.01 -41.21
C ASP A 2 -68.70 13.91 -40.96
N SER A 3 -68.35 13.19 -39.89
CA SER A 3 -67.81 11.83 -40.06
C SER A 3 -67.72 11.07 -38.72
N ASN A 4 -68.38 9.92 -38.74
CA ASN A 4 -68.36 8.84 -37.74
C ASN A 4 -66.98 8.19 -37.61
N LEU A 5 -66.68 7.65 -36.43
CA LEU A 5 -66.57 6.18 -36.20
C LEU A 5 -66.15 5.90 -34.74
N THR A 6 -67.07 5.32 -33.99
CA THR A 6 -66.89 4.70 -32.66
C THR A 6 -66.19 3.35 -32.77
N VAL A 7 -65.17 3.11 -31.92
CA VAL A 7 -64.59 1.78 -31.66
C VAL A 7 -64.59 1.52 -30.14
N ASP A 8 -65.02 0.32 -29.77
CA ASP A 8 -65.34 -0.24 -28.45
C ASP A 8 -64.10 -0.41 -27.53
N PRO A 9 -64.12 0.02 -26.25
CA PRO A 9 -62.97 -0.09 -25.36
C PRO A 9 -63.08 -1.32 -24.44
N ARG A 10 -62.89 -2.53 -24.97
CA ARG A 10 -62.74 -3.74 -24.14
C ARG A 10 -61.74 -4.73 -24.71
N THR A 11 -60.46 -4.51 -24.36
CA THR A 11 -59.46 -5.49 -23.89
C THR A 11 -58.08 -4.82 -23.90
N ALA A 12 -57.69 -4.20 -22.78
CA ALA A 12 -56.31 -3.82 -22.55
C ALA A 12 -55.55 -5.02 -21.95
N PRO A 13 -54.34 -5.36 -22.42
CA PRO A 13 -53.52 -6.38 -21.80
C PRO A 13 -53.17 -5.95 -20.37
N GLN A 14 -53.43 -6.83 -19.39
CA GLN A 14 -53.07 -6.62 -18.00
C GLN A 14 -51.55 -6.42 -17.91
N GLN A 15 -51.13 -5.23 -17.46
CA GLN A 15 -49.77 -5.00 -17.02
C GLN A 15 -49.47 -5.97 -15.88
N PRO A 16 -48.29 -6.64 -15.85
CA PRO A 16 -47.88 -7.39 -14.68
C PRO A 16 -47.80 -6.41 -13.50
N THR A 17 -48.66 -6.62 -12.50
CA THR A 17 -48.61 -5.90 -11.24
C THR A 17 -47.24 -6.15 -10.62
N MET A 18 -46.40 -5.10 -10.58
CA MET A 18 -45.20 -5.11 -9.76
C MET A 18 -45.65 -5.40 -8.31
N PRO A 19 -44.99 -6.31 -7.57
CA PRO A 19 -45.23 -6.44 -6.15
C PRO A 19 -44.97 -5.07 -5.52
N GLU A 20 -45.89 -4.58 -4.70
CA GLU A 20 -45.65 -3.41 -3.86
C GLU A 20 -44.34 -3.65 -3.10
N ALA A 21 -43.29 -2.93 -3.51
CA ALA A 21 -42.03 -2.95 -2.80
C ALA A 21 -42.29 -2.31 -1.44
N ASP A 22 -42.29 -3.15 -0.41
CA ASP A 22 -42.42 -2.78 0.98
C ASP A 22 -41.25 -1.87 1.37
N ALA A 23 -41.39 -0.57 1.10
CA ALA A 23 -40.32 0.43 1.26
C ALA A 23 -39.93 0.68 2.73
N GLN A 24 -40.54 -0.03 3.67
CA GLN A 24 -40.46 0.18 5.12
C GLN A 24 -39.76 -0.93 5.91
N ASP A 25 -39.31 -2.03 5.29
CA ASP A 25 -38.84 -3.18 6.06
C ASP A 25 -37.43 -3.06 6.67
N GLY A 26 -36.69 -2.01 6.34
CA GLY A 26 -35.35 -1.79 6.90
C GLY A 26 -34.22 -2.55 6.21
N PHE A 27 -34.44 -3.21 5.06
CA PHE A 27 -33.40 -4.00 4.38
C PHE A 27 -32.93 -3.40 3.06
N VAL A 28 -31.68 -3.70 2.71
CA VAL A 28 -31.16 -3.67 1.35
C VAL A 28 -31.39 -5.05 0.75
N LYS A 29 -32.27 -5.14 -0.25
CA LYS A 29 -32.59 -6.41 -0.91
C LYS A 29 -31.92 -6.46 -2.26
N VAL A 30 -30.97 -7.38 -2.43
CA VAL A 30 -30.27 -7.64 -3.69
C VAL A 30 -30.93 -8.84 -4.36
N ARG A 31 -31.27 -8.72 -5.65
CA ARG A 31 -31.86 -9.81 -6.44
C ARG A 31 -31.12 -10.03 -7.74
N GLY A 32 -30.85 -11.30 -8.05
CA GLY A 32 -30.20 -11.75 -9.29
C GLY A 32 -28.80 -11.19 -9.51
N ALA A 33 -27.97 -11.11 -8.45
CA ALA A 33 -26.61 -10.62 -8.58
C ALA A 33 -25.69 -11.68 -9.23
N ARG A 34 -24.97 -11.26 -10.28
CA ARG A 34 -24.12 -12.08 -11.16
C ARG A 34 -22.74 -11.47 -11.40
N GLU A 35 -22.32 -10.61 -10.48
CA GLU A 35 -21.06 -9.89 -10.58
C GLU A 35 -19.87 -10.84 -10.35
N ASN A 36 -18.90 -10.86 -11.25
CA ASN A 36 -17.77 -11.80 -11.26
C ASN A 36 -18.20 -13.28 -11.18
N ASN A 37 -17.99 -13.93 -10.03
CA ASN A 37 -18.31 -15.34 -9.79
C ASN A 37 -19.62 -15.55 -9.02
N LEU A 38 -20.42 -14.50 -8.76
CA LEU A 38 -21.72 -14.66 -8.11
C LEU A 38 -22.71 -15.43 -9.00
N HIS A 39 -23.38 -16.43 -8.44
CA HIS A 39 -24.29 -17.32 -9.18
C HIS A 39 -25.76 -16.93 -9.01
N ASN A 40 -26.14 -15.78 -9.60
CA ASN A 40 -27.51 -15.27 -9.58
C ASN A 40 -28.11 -15.20 -8.16
N VAL A 41 -27.36 -14.57 -7.25
CA VAL A 41 -27.66 -14.60 -5.82
C VAL A 41 -28.69 -13.56 -5.41
N ASP A 42 -29.54 -13.97 -4.47
CA ASP A 42 -30.49 -13.12 -3.75
C ASP A 42 -30.04 -13.02 -2.29
N VAL A 43 -30.01 -11.80 -1.74
CA VAL A 43 -29.67 -11.59 -0.32
C VAL A 43 -30.40 -10.38 0.23
N ASP A 44 -30.86 -10.52 1.48
CA ASP A 44 -31.42 -9.44 2.28
C ASP A 44 -30.43 -9.07 3.37
N VAL A 45 -30.08 -7.78 3.45
CA VAL A 45 -29.10 -7.23 4.38
C VAL A 45 -29.71 -6.08 5.16
N PRO A 46 -29.72 -6.10 6.51
CA PRO A 46 -30.38 -5.05 7.28
C PRO A 46 -29.62 -3.72 7.19
N ARG A 47 -30.37 -2.63 7.19
CA ARG A 47 -29.87 -1.26 7.41
C ARG A 47 -29.66 -1.03 8.90
N ASP A 48 -28.97 0.08 9.20
CA ASP A 48 -28.74 0.58 10.56
C ASP A 48 -28.09 -0.45 11.50
N SER A 49 -27.30 -1.35 10.89
CA SER A 49 -26.67 -2.50 11.52
C SER A 49 -25.21 -2.62 11.07
N ILE A 50 -24.38 -3.28 11.89
CA ILE A 50 -23.06 -3.77 11.48
C ILE A 50 -23.26 -5.14 10.87
N VAL A 51 -22.96 -5.26 9.57
CA VAL A 51 -23.09 -6.50 8.80
C VAL A 51 -21.71 -6.97 8.37
N ALA A 52 -21.34 -8.17 8.80
CA ALA A 52 -20.11 -8.83 8.37
C ALA A 52 -20.35 -9.70 7.12
N PHE A 53 -19.49 -9.58 6.12
CA PHE A 53 -19.42 -10.45 4.94
C PHE A 53 -18.21 -11.38 5.11
N THR A 54 -18.46 -12.70 5.16
CA THR A 54 -17.47 -13.75 5.48
C THR A 54 -17.46 -14.86 4.42
N GLY A 55 -16.46 -15.76 4.53
CA GLY A 55 -16.16 -16.79 3.53
C GLY A 55 -14.70 -16.77 3.06
N VAL A 56 -14.23 -17.81 2.37
CA VAL A 56 -12.83 -17.99 1.94
C VAL A 56 -12.36 -16.95 0.89
N SER A 57 -11.05 -16.76 0.74
CA SER A 57 -10.49 -15.88 -0.31
C SER A 57 -11.03 -16.27 -1.68
N GLY A 58 -11.56 -15.31 -2.45
CA GLY A 58 -12.16 -15.58 -3.76
C GLY A 58 -13.59 -16.14 -3.74
N SER A 59 -14.24 -16.26 -2.58
CA SER A 59 -15.62 -16.78 -2.50
C SER A 59 -16.69 -15.87 -3.09
N GLY A 60 -16.42 -14.57 -3.29
CA GLY A 60 -17.38 -13.60 -3.86
C GLY A 60 -17.85 -12.50 -2.90
N LYS A 61 -17.35 -12.46 -1.65
CA LYS A 61 -17.65 -11.40 -0.66
C LYS A 61 -17.51 -9.99 -1.23
N SER A 62 -16.33 -9.68 -1.78
CA SER A 62 -16.04 -8.35 -2.34
C SER A 62 -16.81 -8.09 -3.64
N SER A 63 -17.12 -9.13 -4.41
CA SER A 63 -18.00 -9.03 -5.60
C SER A 63 -19.42 -8.62 -5.20
N LEU A 64 -19.90 -9.09 -4.05
CA LEU A 64 -21.21 -8.70 -3.51
C LEU A 64 -21.16 -7.32 -2.85
N ALA A 65 -20.29 -7.10 -1.86
CA ALA A 65 -20.24 -5.87 -1.07
C ALA A 65 -19.77 -4.66 -1.90
N PHE A 66 -18.67 -4.81 -2.65
CA PHE A 66 -18.09 -3.72 -3.44
C PHE A 66 -18.57 -3.74 -4.89
N GLY A 67 -18.45 -4.88 -5.56
CA GLY A 67 -18.77 -5.04 -6.98
C GLY A 67 -20.26 -4.87 -7.30
N THR A 68 -21.14 -5.16 -6.34
CA THR A 68 -22.59 -5.09 -6.53
C THR A 68 -23.20 -3.95 -5.71
N ILE A 69 -23.20 -4.04 -4.38
CA ILE A 69 -23.92 -3.09 -3.50
C ILE A 69 -23.32 -1.68 -3.59
N PHE A 70 -22.02 -1.52 -3.31
CA PHE A 70 -21.37 -0.21 -3.36
C PHE A 70 -21.37 0.38 -4.77
N ALA A 71 -20.99 -0.41 -5.79
CA ALA A 71 -20.92 0.05 -7.16
C ALA A 71 -22.29 0.52 -7.68
N GLU A 72 -23.37 -0.20 -7.36
CA GLU A 72 -24.73 0.20 -7.75
C GLU A 72 -25.20 1.45 -6.98
N ALA A 73 -24.89 1.58 -5.69
CA ALA A 73 -25.20 2.78 -4.92
C ALA A 73 -24.48 4.01 -5.49
N GLN A 74 -23.19 3.87 -5.83
CA GLN A 74 -22.37 4.92 -6.42
C GLN A 74 -22.88 5.31 -7.81
N ARG A 75 -23.20 4.33 -8.67
CA ARG A 75 -23.77 4.55 -10.00
C ARG A 75 -25.07 5.34 -9.92
N ARG A 76 -26.04 4.88 -9.12
CA ARG A 76 -27.34 5.57 -8.93
C ARG A 76 -27.17 6.99 -8.41
N TYR A 77 -26.25 7.20 -7.47
CA TYR A 77 -25.98 8.52 -6.92
C TYR A 77 -25.40 9.47 -7.98
N PHE A 78 -24.36 9.07 -8.71
CA PHE A 78 -23.76 9.95 -9.71
C PHE A 78 -24.65 10.20 -10.93
N GLU A 79 -25.42 9.22 -11.38
CA GLU A 79 -26.38 9.40 -12.46
C GLU A 79 -27.46 10.45 -12.11
N SER A 80 -27.76 10.60 -10.82
CA SER A 80 -28.68 11.61 -10.29
C SER A 80 -28.03 12.98 -10.08
N VAL A 81 -26.83 13.02 -9.50
CA VAL A 81 -26.18 14.29 -9.11
C VAL A 81 -25.50 15.00 -10.28
N ALA A 82 -24.89 14.24 -11.21
CA ALA A 82 -24.13 14.82 -12.33
C ALA A 82 -24.57 14.22 -13.67
N PRO A 83 -25.64 14.75 -14.31
CA PRO A 83 -26.14 14.20 -15.58
C PRO A 83 -25.10 14.15 -16.70
N TYR A 84 -24.10 15.05 -16.71
CA TYR A 84 -23.01 15.05 -17.68
C TYR A 84 -22.02 13.89 -17.45
N ALA A 85 -21.89 13.40 -16.22
CA ALA A 85 -21.04 12.27 -15.86
C ALA A 85 -21.61 10.94 -16.37
N ARG A 86 -22.90 10.88 -16.74
CA ARG A 86 -23.55 9.67 -17.28
C ARG A 86 -22.80 9.06 -18.45
N ARG A 87 -22.32 9.88 -19.40
CA ARG A 87 -21.55 9.38 -20.57
C ARG A 87 -20.20 8.79 -20.19
N LEU A 88 -19.55 9.32 -19.15
CA LEU A 88 -18.26 8.84 -18.65
C LEU A 88 -18.43 7.57 -17.79
N ILE A 89 -19.49 7.51 -16.99
CA ILE A 89 -19.84 6.35 -16.15
C ILE A 89 -20.29 5.16 -17.00
N GLN A 90 -21.01 5.40 -18.11
CA GLN A 90 -21.39 4.36 -19.07
C GLN A 90 -20.20 3.67 -19.76
N GLN A 91 -19.03 4.32 -19.81
CA GLN A 91 -17.79 3.68 -20.28
C GLN A 91 -17.12 2.83 -19.20
N GLY A 92 -17.54 2.96 -17.94
CA GLY A 92 -17.11 2.15 -16.81
C GLY A 92 -17.85 0.82 -16.70
N HIS A 93 -17.55 0.09 -15.64
CA HIS A 93 -18.14 -1.23 -15.36
C HIS A 93 -19.53 -1.09 -14.72
N ASN A 94 -20.56 -1.62 -15.37
CA ASN A 94 -21.91 -1.70 -14.81
C ASN A 94 -22.06 -3.00 -14.00
N PRO A 95 -22.47 -2.92 -12.72
CA PRO A 95 -22.73 -4.11 -11.91
C PRO A 95 -23.77 -5.03 -12.54
N LYS A 96 -23.47 -6.32 -12.60
CA LYS A 96 -24.40 -7.34 -13.12
C LYS A 96 -25.41 -7.74 -12.04
N VAL A 97 -26.51 -7.01 -11.93
CA VAL A 97 -27.59 -7.28 -10.95
C VAL A 97 -28.96 -6.95 -11.55
N GLU A 98 -30.00 -7.71 -11.20
CA GLU A 98 -31.35 -7.48 -11.72
C GLU A 98 -32.07 -6.35 -10.98
N MET A 99 -32.04 -6.40 -9.65
CA MET A 99 -32.71 -5.39 -8.83
C MET A 99 -31.99 -5.24 -7.49
N ILE A 100 -31.89 -3.99 -7.03
CA ILE A 100 -31.58 -3.70 -5.62
C ILE A 100 -32.61 -2.69 -5.10
N THR A 101 -33.29 -3.03 -4.01
CA THR A 101 -34.25 -2.15 -3.31
C THR A 101 -33.72 -1.77 -1.92
N GLY A 102 -34.20 -0.64 -1.39
CA GLY A 102 -33.79 -0.15 -0.07
C GLY A 102 -32.33 0.34 0.02
N LEU A 103 -31.65 0.57 -1.11
CA LEU A 103 -30.22 0.94 -1.18
C LEU A 103 -30.00 2.46 -0.98
N PRO A 104 -29.45 2.92 0.16
CA PRO A 104 -29.03 4.30 0.37
C PRO A 104 -27.73 4.63 -0.37
N PRO A 105 -27.28 5.90 -0.38
CA PRO A 105 -25.95 6.26 -0.84
C PRO A 105 -24.86 5.53 -0.04
N ALA A 106 -23.75 5.18 -0.70
CA ALA A 106 -22.68 4.41 -0.08
C ALA A 106 -21.33 5.12 -0.14
N VAL A 107 -20.51 4.92 0.89
CA VAL A 107 -19.13 5.39 1.01
C VAL A 107 -18.23 4.19 1.21
N ALA A 108 -17.30 3.96 0.28
CA ALA A 108 -16.33 2.87 0.39
C ALA A 108 -15.05 3.32 1.09
N LEU A 109 -14.60 2.51 2.05
CA LEU A 109 -13.26 2.56 2.62
C LEU A 109 -12.51 1.30 2.22
N GLN A 110 -12.09 1.25 0.95
CA GLN A 110 -11.29 0.12 0.44
C GLN A 110 -9.87 0.13 1.00
N GLN A 111 -9.32 -1.07 1.19
CA GLN A 111 -7.93 -1.30 1.62
C GLN A 111 -6.92 -0.85 0.56
N ARG A 112 -7.36 -0.61 -0.70
CA ARG A 112 -6.51 -0.14 -1.80
C ARG A 112 -5.65 1.03 -1.34
N ARG A 113 -4.34 0.77 -1.31
CA ARG A 113 -3.29 1.73 -1.01
C ARG A 113 -3.33 2.78 -2.12
N GLY A 114 -4.12 3.84 -1.95
CA GLY A 114 -3.86 5.08 -2.68
C GLY A 114 -2.38 5.40 -2.50
N THR A 115 -1.68 5.71 -3.57
CA THR A 115 -0.23 5.95 -3.51
C THR A 115 0.02 7.08 -2.51
N ALA A 116 0.50 6.72 -1.32
CA ALA A 116 0.81 7.71 -0.29
C ALA A 116 1.86 8.66 -0.89
N THR A 117 1.52 9.94 -0.94
CA THR A 117 2.42 10.96 -1.48
C THR A 117 3.16 11.61 -0.32
N ALA A 118 4.43 11.95 -0.54
CA ALA A 118 5.23 12.66 0.46
C ALA A 118 4.64 14.04 0.87
N ARG A 119 3.66 14.55 0.10
CA ARG A 119 2.95 15.82 0.37
C ARG A 119 1.72 15.68 1.27
N SER A 120 1.27 14.46 1.54
CA SER A 120 0.17 14.19 2.46
C SER A 120 0.71 13.79 3.83
N SER A 121 0.17 14.37 4.89
CA SER A 121 0.46 14.07 6.29
C SER A 121 -0.76 13.52 7.02
N VAL A 122 -0.55 13.05 8.25
CA VAL A 122 -1.63 12.65 9.17
C VAL A 122 -2.66 13.77 9.32
N GLY A 123 -2.22 15.01 9.50
CA GLY A 123 -3.09 16.17 9.68
C GLY A 123 -3.88 16.55 8.43
N THR A 124 -3.34 16.34 7.23
CA THR A 124 -4.11 16.55 5.99
C THR A 124 -5.13 15.44 5.77
N LEU A 125 -4.76 14.18 6.05
CA LEU A 125 -5.66 13.03 5.91
C LEU A 125 -6.87 13.14 6.85
N THR A 126 -6.64 13.60 8.08
CA THR A 126 -7.66 13.75 9.12
C THR A 126 -8.38 15.09 9.09
N THR A 127 -8.01 15.98 8.17
CA THR A 127 -8.47 17.38 8.08
C THR A 127 -8.11 18.28 9.27
N LEU A 128 -7.40 17.77 10.28
CA LEU A 128 -6.99 18.52 11.48
C LEU A 128 -6.04 19.67 11.15
N SER A 129 -5.21 19.52 10.11
CA SER A 129 -4.35 20.61 9.65
C SER A 129 -5.16 21.83 9.18
N ASN A 130 -6.40 21.67 8.73
CA ASN A 130 -7.24 22.82 8.35
C ASN A 130 -7.65 23.62 9.59
N SER A 131 -8.15 22.93 10.62
CA SER A 131 -8.53 23.55 11.90
C SER A 131 -7.32 24.23 12.56
N LEU A 132 -6.15 23.60 12.52
CA LEU A 132 -4.92 24.20 13.06
C LEU A 132 -4.51 25.46 12.29
N ARG A 133 -4.55 25.43 10.94
CA ARG A 133 -4.26 26.62 10.11
C ARG A 133 -5.25 27.77 10.38
N MET A 134 -6.53 27.44 10.55
CA MET A 134 -7.55 28.43 10.93
C MET A 134 -7.29 29.02 12.33
N LEU A 135 -6.84 28.18 13.27
CA LEU A 135 -6.45 28.63 14.62
C LEU A 135 -5.32 29.66 14.56
N PHE A 136 -4.23 29.38 13.84
CA PHE A 136 -3.12 30.33 13.70
C PHE A 136 -3.52 31.60 12.96
N SER A 137 -4.32 31.47 11.89
CA SER A 137 -4.82 32.64 11.16
C SER A 137 -5.65 33.56 12.05
N ARG A 138 -6.59 33.02 12.84
CA ARG A 138 -7.62 33.81 13.53
C ARG A 138 -7.36 34.08 15.02
N ALA A 139 -6.61 33.22 15.68
CA ALA A 139 -6.36 33.28 17.13
C ALA A 139 -4.88 33.20 17.51
N GLY A 140 -3.96 33.07 16.54
CA GLY A 140 -2.53 33.12 16.81
C GLY A 140 -2.07 34.49 17.31
N SER A 141 -1.01 34.49 18.11
CA SER A 141 -0.29 35.67 18.57
C SER A 141 0.69 36.14 17.49
N TYR A 142 0.46 37.34 16.94
CA TYR A 142 1.27 37.93 15.86
C TYR A 142 2.31 38.91 16.42
N PRO A 143 3.50 39.01 15.80
CA PRO A 143 4.46 40.08 16.13
C PRO A 143 3.89 41.47 15.86
N GLU A 144 4.37 42.48 16.59
CA GLU A 144 3.94 43.87 16.40
C GLU A 144 4.20 44.35 14.95
N GLY A 145 3.20 45.02 14.38
CA GLY A 145 3.29 45.60 13.03
C GLY A 145 3.12 44.62 11.86
N VAL A 146 2.92 43.32 12.12
CA VAL A 146 2.67 42.31 11.07
C VAL A 146 1.16 42.22 10.78
N SER A 147 0.79 42.28 9.50
CA SER A 147 -0.61 42.06 9.08
C SER A 147 -1.04 40.61 9.29
N GLN A 148 -2.31 40.42 9.63
CA GLN A 148 -2.88 39.08 9.78
C GLN A 148 -2.73 38.26 8.49
N LEU A 149 -2.36 36.99 8.66
CA LEU A 149 -2.17 36.05 7.56
C LEU A 149 -3.43 35.17 7.40
N ASP A 150 -3.81 34.89 6.15
CA ASP A 150 -4.86 33.92 5.85
C ASP A 150 -4.41 32.48 6.14
N SER A 151 -5.36 31.56 6.33
CA SER A 151 -5.09 30.14 6.65
C SER A 151 -4.20 29.44 5.62
N ASP A 152 -4.17 29.92 4.38
CA ASP A 152 -3.34 29.35 3.32
C ASP A 152 -1.86 29.69 3.50
N ALA A 153 -1.50 30.78 4.18
CA ALA A 153 -0.11 31.10 4.51
C ALA A 153 0.50 30.09 5.50
N PHE A 154 -0.35 29.35 6.23
CA PHE A 154 0.06 28.33 7.19
C PHE A 154 0.07 26.90 6.60
N SER A 155 0.03 26.77 5.26
CA SER A 155 0.05 25.48 4.58
C SER A 155 1.33 25.29 3.77
N PRO A 156 2.05 24.16 3.93
CA PRO A 156 3.18 23.84 3.07
C PRO A 156 2.74 23.46 1.64
N ASN A 157 1.44 23.23 1.41
CA ASN A 157 0.89 22.79 0.12
C ASN A 157 0.31 23.93 -0.73
N THR A 158 0.43 25.19 -0.30
CA THR A 158 -0.04 26.37 -1.04
C THR A 158 1.14 27.24 -1.45
N ALA A 159 1.02 27.98 -2.55
CA ALA A 159 2.06 28.92 -2.96
C ALA A 159 2.29 30.04 -1.92
N ALA A 160 1.25 30.41 -1.17
CA ALA A 160 1.30 31.45 -0.15
C ALA A 160 2.10 31.01 1.10
N GLY A 161 1.98 29.75 1.53
CA GLY A 161 2.62 29.26 2.76
C GLY A 161 3.88 28.41 2.55
N ALA A 162 4.06 27.82 1.37
CA ALA A 162 5.20 26.97 1.08
C ALA A 162 6.52 27.76 1.10
N CYS A 163 7.53 27.16 1.75
CA CYS A 163 8.92 27.58 1.62
C CYS A 163 9.33 27.60 0.13
N PRO A 164 9.91 28.71 -0.38
CA PRO A 164 10.24 28.84 -1.79
C PRO A 164 11.41 27.94 -2.24
N GLU A 165 12.26 27.49 -1.32
CA GLU A 165 13.41 26.63 -1.64
C GLU A 165 13.02 25.15 -1.78
N CYS A 166 12.34 24.59 -0.78
CA CYS A 166 11.92 23.19 -0.80
C CYS A 166 10.51 22.97 -1.37
N HIS A 167 9.83 24.04 -1.79
CA HIS A 167 8.44 24.02 -2.27
C HIS A 167 7.48 23.28 -1.32
N GLY A 168 7.62 23.52 -0.01
CA GLY A 168 6.76 22.91 1.01
C GLY A 168 7.20 21.54 1.53
N LEU A 169 8.21 20.90 0.93
CA LEU A 169 8.59 19.52 1.30
C LEU A 169 9.34 19.43 2.65
N GLY A 170 9.94 20.51 3.12
CA GLY A 170 10.85 20.51 4.27
C GLY A 170 12.22 19.89 3.98
N ILE A 171 12.33 19.06 2.94
CA ILE A 171 13.57 18.47 2.46
C ILE A 171 14.01 19.19 1.19
N ALA A 172 15.27 19.60 1.13
CA ALA A 172 15.87 20.15 -0.07
C ALA A 172 16.87 19.14 -0.65
N HIS A 173 16.75 18.90 -1.96
CA HIS A 173 17.78 18.21 -2.71
C HIS A 173 18.76 19.26 -3.22
N THR A 174 19.85 19.41 -2.50
CA THR A 174 20.86 20.42 -2.80
C THR A 174 22.11 19.76 -3.36
N VAL A 175 22.99 20.58 -3.91
CA VAL A 175 24.33 20.16 -4.31
C VAL A 175 25.31 20.99 -3.49
N THR A 176 26.36 20.36 -3.01
CA THR A 176 27.43 21.00 -2.26
C THR A 176 28.72 20.94 -3.06
N GLU A 177 29.73 21.67 -2.62
CA GLU A 177 31.05 21.57 -3.25
C GLU A 177 31.61 20.14 -3.12
N SER A 178 31.46 19.51 -1.95
CA SER A 178 31.91 18.14 -1.70
C SER A 178 31.15 17.10 -2.53
N SER A 179 29.85 17.30 -2.76
CA SER A 179 29.07 16.38 -3.58
C SER A 179 29.41 16.52 -5.07
N LEU A 180 29.69 17.73 -5.55
CA LEU A 180 30.04 17.99 -6.95
C LEU A 180 31.51 17.69 -7.27
N VAL A 181 32.39 17.83 -6.28
CA VAL A 181 33.85 17.65 -6.36
C VAL A 181 34.33 16.70 -5.25
N PRO A 182 34.19 15.37 -5.45
CA PRO A 182 34.56 14.38 -4.44
C PRO A 182 36.07 14.34 -4.12
N ASP A 183 36.92 14.63 -5.11
CA ASP A 183 38.37 14.71 -4.95
C ASP A 183 38.87 16.13 -5.29
N PRO A 184 39.04 17.01 -4.29
CA PRO A 184 39.49 18.38 -4.51
C PRO A 184 41.01 18.48 -4.74
N SER A 185 41.73 17.36 -4.79
CA SER A 185 43.16 17.32 -5.13
C SER A 185 43.42 17.34 -6.65
N LEU A 186 42.43 16.99 -7.46
CA LEU A 186 42.47 17.02 -8.91
C LEU A 186 42.29 18.45 -9.46
N SER A 187 42.79 18.70 -10.67
CA SER A 187 42.50 19.92 -11.42
C SER A 187 41.15 19.80 -12.17
N ILE A 188 40.63 20.91 -12.69
CA ILE A 188 39.43 20.86 -13.55
C ILE A 188 39.72 20.04 -14.82
N GLN A 189 40.94 20.15 -15.34
CA GLN A 189 41.40 19.40 -16.51
C GLN A 189 41.46 17.89 -16.25
N ASP A 190 41.81 17.47 -15.03
CA ASP A 190 41.85 16.06 -14.61
C ASP A 190 40.49 15.52 -14.16
N GLY A 191 39.43 16.34 -14.22
CA GLY A 191 38.06 15.91 -13.92
C GLY A 191 37.65 16.08 -12.45
N ALA A 192 38.18 17.08 -11.73
CA ALA A 192 37.75 17.39 -10.36
C ALA A 192 36.21 17.50 -10.22
N ILE A 193 35.55 18.16 -11.18
CA ILE A 193 34.08 18.31 -11.19
C ILE A 193 33.43 17.02 -11.74
N ALA A 194 33.28 16.03 -10.87
CA ALA A 194 32.74 14.71 -11.22
C ALA A 194 31.27 14.78 -11.71
N ALA A 195 30.53 15.80 -11.28
CA ALA A 195 29.12 15.99 -11.63
C ALA A 195 28.88 16.34 -13.12
N TRP A 196 29.89 16.84 -13.82
CA TRP A 196 29.77 17.25 -15.22
C TRP A 196 29.55 16.07 -16.18
N PRO A 197 29.05 16.34 -17.41
CA PRO A 197 28.89 15.31 -18.43
C PRO A 197 30.23 14.74 -18.88
N GLY A 198 30.25 13.47 -19.27
CA GLY A 198 31.42 12.84 -19.87
C GLY A 198 31.66 13.27 -21.33
N ALA A 199 32.72 12.71 -21.92
CA ALA A 199 33.04 12.84 -23.34
C ALA A 199 33.14 14.30 -23.82
N TRP A 200 32.54 14.61 -24.98
CA TRP A 200 32.67 15.92 -25.63
C TRP A 200 32.06 17.07 -24.82
N GLN A 201 30.95 16.84 -24.12
CA GLN A 201 30.23 17.88 -23.36
C GLN A 201 31.04 18.35 -22.13
N GLY A 202 31.73 17.44 -21.44
CA GLY A 202 32.63 17.82 -20.34
C GLY A 202 33.89 18.54 -20.84
N LYS A 203 34.42 18.14 -22.02
CA LYS A 203 35.51 18.88 -22.68
C LYS A 203 35.07 20.30 -23.05
N ASN A 204 33.87 20.45 -23.60
CA ASN A 204 33.28 21.73 -23.97
C ASN A 204 33.21 22.72 -22.80
N LEU A 205 32.71 22.29 -21.64
CA LEU A 205 32.62 23.15 -20.44
C LEU A 205 34.00 23.60 -19.95
N ARG A 206 35.02 22.73 -20.06
CA ARG A 206 36.41 23.08 -19.74
C ARG A 206 36.99 24.10 -20.72
N ASP A 207 36.80 23.88 -22.03
CA ASP A 207 37.26 24.81 -23.05
C ASP A 207 36.62 26.21 -22.89
N ILE A 208 35.35 26.26 -22.48
CA ILE A 208 34.65 27.51 -22.14
C ILE A 208 35.30 28.21 -20.95
N LEU A 209 35.62 27.49 -19.87
CA LEU A 209 36.30 28.06 -18.71
C LEU A 209 37.67 28.63 -19.06
N THR A 210 38.46 27.92 -19.87
CA THR A 210 39.75 28.42 -20.37
C THR A 210 39.58 29.73 -21.15
N HIS A 211 38.54 29.83 -22.00
CA HIS A 211 38.26 31.04 -22.76
C HIS A 211 37.79 32.20 -21.89
N LEU A 212 37.06 31.92 -20.81
CA LEU A 212 36.65 32.89 -19.80
C LEU A 212 37.80 33.32 -18.86
N GLY A 213 38.99 32.75 -19.02
CA GLY A 213 40.20 33.12 -18.26
C GLY A 213 40.34 32.40 -16.91
N TYR A 214 39.59 31.33 -16.67
CA TYR A 214 39.75 30.50 -15.47
C TYR A 214 40.91 29.51 -15.64
N ASP A 215 41.68 29.32 -14.56
CA ASP A 215 42.74 28.30 -14.49
C ASP A 215 42.11 26.92 -14.30
N VAL A 216 42.32 26.03 -15.27
CA VAL A 216 41.79 24.66 -15.28
C VAL A 216 42.82 23.61 -14.87
N ASP A 217 44.11 23.97 -14.77
CA ASP A 217 45.23 23.05 -14.53
C ASP A 217 45.66 23.03 -13.05
N THR A 218 45.32 24.07 -12.28
CA THR A 218 45.57 24.10 -10.83
C THR A 218 44.64 23.15 -10.07
N PRO A 219 45.14 22.38 -9.07
CA PRO A 219 44.30 21.57 -8.18
C PRO A 219 43.14 22.37 -7.58
N TRP A 220 41.93 21.82 -7.61
CA TRP A 220 40.68 22.49 -7.24
C TRP A 220 40.75 23.22 -5.91
N ARG A 221 41.27 22.57 -4.86
CA ARG A 221 41.44 23.16 -3.51
C ARG A 221 42.29 24.44 -3.45
N LYS A 222 43.12 24.70 -4.47
CA LYS A 222 43.98 25.89 -4.55
C LYS A 222 43.34 27.05 -5.32
N LEU A 223 42.20 26.83 -5.98
CA LEU A 223 41.47 27.88 -6.67
C LEU A 223 40.81 28.86 -5.67
N PRO A 224 40.73 30.16 -5.99
CA PRO A 224 40.00 31.13 -5.18
C PRO A 224 38.55 30.68 -4.94
N ARG A 225 38.04 30.87 -3.72
CA ARG A 225 36.66 30.47 -3.37
C ARG A 225 35.62 31.11 -4.28
N LYS A 226 35.81 32.38 -4.65
CA LYS A 226 34.93 33.11 -5.57
C LYS A 226 34.79 32.39 -6.93
N ASP A 227 35.89 31.87 -7.46
CA ASP A 227 35.91 31.20 -8.77
C ASP A 227 35.27 29.81 -8.67
N ARG A 228 35.58 29.07 -7.59
CA ARG A 228 34.92 27.80 -7.28
C ARG A 228 33.41 27.94 -7.15
N ASP A 229 32.95 28.94 -6.39
CA ASP A 229 31.53 29.21 -6.17
C ASP A 229 30.83 29.56 -7.49
N TRP A 230 31.44 30.40 -8.33
CA TRP A 230 30.88 30.76 -9.64
C TRP A 230 30.79 29.53 -10.56
N ILE A 231 31.86 28.75 -10.68
CA ILE A 231 31.89 27.54 -11.54
C ILE A 231 30.82 26.52 -11.11
N LEU A 232 30.62 26.33 -9.80
CA LEU A 232 29.70 25.31 -9.30
C LEU A 232 28.25 25.77 -9.24
N PHE A 233 27.98 27.02 -8.84
CA PHE A 233 26.64 27.41 -8.38
C PHE A 233 26.00 28.59 -9.11
N THR A 234 26.70 29.26 -10.04
CA THR A 234 26.12 30.41 -10.76
C THR A 234 24.89 30.01 -11.59
N ASP A 235 23.92 30.92 -11.67
CA ASP A 235 22.80 30.84 -12.61
C ASP A 235 23.13 31.51 -13.97
N GLU A 236 24.30 32.16 -14.06
CA GLU A 236 24.80 32.75 -15.30
C GLU A 236 25.14 31.67 -16.35
N GLN A 237 24.77 31.90 -17.60
CA GLN A 237 25.04 30.98 -18.71
C GLN A 237 25.67 31.72 -19.91
N PRO A 238 26.88 32.26 -19.75
CA PRO A 238 27.56 32.97 -20.83
C PRO A 238 27.75 32.08 -22.05
N VAL A 239 27.64 32.68 -23.24
CA VAL A 239 27.89 32.02 -24.52
C VAL A 239 29.20 32.56 -25.07
N VAL A 240 30.18 31.69 -25.28
CA VAL A 240 31.50 32.05 -25.80
C VAL A 240 31.80 31.31 -27.09
N GLU A 241 32.59 31.93 -27.96
CA GLU A 241 33.07 31.29 -29.19
C GLU A 241 34.35 30.50 -28.89
N VAL A 242 34.24 29.17 -28.92
CA VAL A 242 35.36 28.28 -28.60
C VAL A 242 36.04 27.85 -29.90
N THR A 243 37.35 28.07 -29.98
CA THR A 243 38.20 27.58 -31.07
C THR A 243 39.04 26.40 -30.57
N PRO A 244 38.71 25.15 -30.93
CA PRO A 244 39.41 23.97 -30.42
C PRO A 244 40.86 23.90 -30.92
N GLN A 245 41.83 23.81 -30.01
CA GLN A 245 43.26 23.89 -30.34
C GLN A 245 43.92 22.58 -30.82
N ARG A 246 43.20 21.44 -30.86
CA ARG A 246 43.82 20.12 -31.15
C ARG A 246 43.13 19.22 -32.17
N ASP A 247 42.02 19.63 -32.77
CA ASP A 247 41.38 18.85 -33.83
C ASP A 247 41.53 19.60 -35.16
N ARG A 248 42.41 19.11 -36.05
CA ARG A 248 42.79 19.73 -37.34
C ARG A 248 41.62 19.98 -38.33
N VAL A 249 40.36 19.77 -37.92
CA VAL A 249 39.15 19.89 -38.76
C VAL A 249 37.96 20.59 -38.03
N ALA A 250 38.10 21.07 -36.79
CA ALA A 250 36.95 21.60 -36.05
C ALA A 250 36.73 23.11 -36.27
N LYS A 251 35.56 23.49 -36.81
CA LYS A 251 35.12 24.89 -36.96
C LYS A 251 34.84 25.53 -35.58
N PRO A 252 35.03 26.86 -35.42
CA PRO A 252 34.59 27.57 -34.23
C PRO A 252 33.11 27.29 -33.96
N TYR A 253 32.77 27.10 -32.69
CA TYR A 253 31.39 26.88 -32.26
C TYR A 253 31.06 27.77 -31.06
N LYS A 254 29.77 28.09 -30.90
CA LYS A 254 29.28 28.84 -29.73
C LYS A 254 28.93 27.87 -28.61
N GLY A 255 29.76 27.83 -27.57
CA GLY A 255 29.51 27.04 -26.37
C GLY A 255 28.77 27.87 -25.33
N ARG A 256 27.71 27.31 -24.74
CA ARG A 256 26.99 27.90 -23.60
C ARG A 256 27.51 27.26 -22.31
N PHE A 257 27.96 28.07 -21.36
CA PHE A 257 28.39 27.57 -20.06
C PHE A 257 27.21 27.06 -19.23
N TRP A 258 27.46 26.01 -18.46
CA TRP A 258 26.57 25.47 -17.44
C TRP A 258 27.36 25.24 -16.16
N SER A 259 26.92 25.85 -15.07
CA SER A 259 27.44 25.51 -13.75
C SER A 259 27.15 24.05 -13.41
N ALA A 260 27.96 23.46 -12.54
CA ALA A 260 27.78 22.07 -12.12
C ALA A 260 26.37 21.83 -11.51
N LYS A 261 25.88 22.77 -10.69
CA LYS A 261 24.52 22.76 -10.15
C LYS A 261 23.45 22.79 -11.25
N SER A 262 23.55 23.73 -12.20
CA SER A 262 22.58 23.86 -13.28
C SER A 262 22.50 22.58 -14.13
N TYR A 263 23.64 21.97 -14.43
CA TYR A 263 23.69 20.73 -15.20
C TYR A 263 23.01 19.56 -14.46
N VAL A 264 23.31 19.39 -13.16
CA VAL A 264 22.70 18.34 -12.32
C VAL A 264 21.19 18.50 -12.26
N LEU A 265 20.70 19.71 -11.93
CA LEU A 265 19.27 19.98 -11.78
C LEU A 265 18.49 19.80 -13.09
N HIS A 266 19.02 20.32 -14.21
CA HIS A 266 18.39 20.15 -15.51
C HIS A 266 18.38 18.70 -15.99
N THR A 267 19.48 17.96 -15.77
CA THR A 267 19.54 16.53 -16.13
C THR A 267 18.51 15.73 -15.33
N LEU A 268 18.31 16.06 -14.05
CA LEU A 268 17.31 15.40 -13.22
C LEU A 268 15.88 15.65 -13.73
N ALA A 269 15.56 16.92 -14.02
CA ALA A 269 14.24 17.32 -14.50
C ALA A 269 13.91 16.71 -15.88
N ASP A 270 14.79 16.91 -16.86
CA ASP A 270 14.41 16.78 -18.28
C ASP A 270 14.89 15.49 -18.97
N SER A 271 15.88 14.78 -18.41
CA SER A 271 16.49 13.61 -19.10
C SER A 271 15.58 12.39 -19.15
N LYS A 272 15.20 11.88 -20.33
CA LYS A 272 14.40 10.64 -20.44
C LYS A 272 15.15 9.35 -20.05
N SER A 273 16.47 9.39 -19.83
CA SER A 273 17.29 8.22 -19.48
C SER A 273 17.35 8.00 -17.96
N SER A 274 16.93 6.80 -17.51
CA SER A 274 17.01 6.39 -16.09
C SER A 274 18.44 6.34 -15.58
N THR A 275 19.36 5.76 -16.35
CA THR A 275 20.79 5.66 -16.01
C THR A 275 21.46 7.03 -15.83
N MET A 276 21.09 8.02 -16.66
CA MET A 276 21.59 9.39 -16.52
C MET A 276 21.03 10.09 -15.29
N ARG A 277 19.74 9.90 -14.97
CA ARG A 277 19.12 10.43 -13.74
C ARG A 277 19.76 9.82 -12.50
N GLU A 278 19.95 8.51 -12.47
CA GLU A 278 20.63 7.79 -11.38
C GLU A 278 22.07 8.26 -11.18
N ARG A 279 22.79 8.58 -12.26
CA ARG A 279 24.15 9.12 -12.17
C ARG A 279 24.16 10.48 -11.45
N VAL A 280 23.31 11.41 -11.85
CA VAL A 280 23.31 12.78 -11.29
C VAL A 280 22.76 12.83 -9.87
N LEU A 281 21.84 11.92 -9.52
CA LEU A 281 21.30 11.79 -8.16
C LEU A 281 22.40 11.51 -7.11
N ARG A 282 23.51 10.85 -7.49
CA ARG A 282 24.63 10.58 -6.59
C ARG A 282 25.36 11.83 -6.10
N PHE A 283 25.25 12.92 -6.84
CA PHE A 283 25.87 14.20 -6.50
C PHE A 283 24.90 15.13 -5.75
N MET A 284 23.69 14.67 -5.46
CA MET A 284 22.73 15.43 -4.67
C MET A 284 22.80 15.00 -3.21
N GLU A 285 22.90 15.98 -2.33
CA GLU A 285 22.70 15.80 -0.91
C GLU A 285 21.24 16.07 -0.58
N THR A 286 20.63 15.12 0.10
CA THR A 286 19.24 15.23 0.56
C THR A 286 19.28 15.48 2.06
N GLY A 287 18.73 16.61 2.49
CA GLY A 287 18.73 16.98 3.90
C GLY A 287 17.60 17.95 4.25
N GLN A 288 17.56 18.37 5.51
CA GLN A 288 16.64 19.42 5.95
C GLN A 288 16.91 20.69 5.14
N CYS A 289 15.85 21.31 4.65
CA CYS A 289 15.94 22.55 3.89
C CYS A 289 16.57 23.64 4.78
N PRO A 290 17.66 24.30 4.33
CA PRO A 290 18.38 25.27 5.14
C PRO A 290 17.57 26.56 5.36
N LEU A 291 16.69 26.95 4.41
CA LEU A 291 15.86 28.14 4.57
C LEU A 291 14.77 27.98 5.64
N CYS A 292 14.10 26.84 5.70
CA CYS A 292 12.95 26.64 6.60
C CYS A 292 13.24 25.70 7.78
N GLY A 293 14.47 25.19 7.90
CA GLY A 293 14.88 24.27 8.95
C GLY A 293 14.07 22.98 8.98
N GLY A 294 13.55 22.53 7.83
CA GLY A 294 12.70 21.35 7.74
C GLY A 294 11.20 21.58 7.87
N SER A 295 10.74 22.78 8.24
CA SER A 295 9.31 23.05 8.49
C SER A 295 8.43 23.05 7.23
N GLY A 296 9.02 23.28 6.05
CA GLY A 296 8.30 23.45 4.79
C GLY A 296 7.53 24.78 4.66
N LEU A 297 7.57 25.65 5.66
CA LEU A 297 6.80 26.90 5.71
C LEU A 297 7.69 28.13 5.51
N ARG A 298 7.08 29.24 5.11
CA ARG A 298 7.76 30.53 5.04
C ARG A 298 8.02 31.14 6.44
N PRO A 299 9.07 31.95 6.60
CA PRO A 299 9.40 32.59 7.88
C PRO A 299 8.24 33.43 8.47
N GLU A 300 7.43 34.07 7.64
CA GLU A 300 6.31 34.90 8.09
C GLU A 300 5.24 34.08 8.83
N ALA A 301 4.97 32.85 8.37
CA ALA A 301 4.06 31.94 9.04
C ALA A 301 4.64 31.38 10.34
N LEU A 302 5.96 31.18 10.39
CA LEU A 302 6.67 30.70 11.58
C LEU A 302 6.81 31.79 12.66
N ALA A 303 6.63 33.07 12.31
CA ALA A 303 6.65 34.16 13.28
C ALA A 303 5.36 34.23 14.13
N VAL A 304 4.28 33.58 13.70
CA VAL A 304 3.01 33.53 14.44
C VAL A 304 3.01 32.33 15.38
N THR A 305 2.58 32.56 16.61
CA THR A 305 2.58 31.52 17.67
C THR A 305 1.20 31.26 18.25
N PHE A 306 1.01 30.10 18.83
CA PHE A 306 -0.13 29.76 19.68
C PHE A 306 0.39 28.97 20.88
N ALA A 307 0.03 29.37 22.11
CA ALA A 307 0.60 28.87 23.35
C ALA A 307 2.14 28.92 23.36
N GLY A 308 2.70 29.99 22.77
CA GLY A 308 4.15 30.20 22.63
C GLY A 308 4.85 29.27 21.64
N LYS A 309 4.12 28.51 20.82
CA LYS A 309 4.68 27.60 19.81
C LYS A 309 4.25 27.96 18.40
N THR A 310 5.14 27.79 17.45
CA THR A 310 4.87 27.95 16.01
C THR A 310 4.00 26.81 15.50
N ILE A 311 3.38 26.98 14.32
CA ILE A 311 2.58 25.92 13.71
C ILE A 311 3.43 24.70 13.32
N ALA A 312 4.71 24.90 12.99
CA ALA A 312 5.63 23.81 12.69
C ALA A 312 5.90 22.96 13.94
N GLU A 313 6.13 23.60 15.08
CA GLU A 313 6.31 22.92 16.36
C GLU A 313 5.04 22.15 16.76
N LEU A 314 3.86 22.77 16.70
CA LEU A 314 2.61 22.07 17.02
C LEU A 314 2.29 20.90 16.08
N ASN A 315 2.66 21.00 14.79
CA ASN A 315 2.52 19.89 13.86
C ASN A 315 3.48 18.74 14.14
N ALA A 316 4.63 19.00 14.77
CA ALA A 316 5.63 17.97 15.09
C ALA A 316 5.33 17.22 16.40
N LEU A 317 4.49 17.77 17.27
CA LEU A 317 4.13 17.13 18.54
C LEU A 317 3.21 15.92 18.35
N PRO A 318 3.32 14.89 19.21
CA PRO A 318 2.30 13.87 19.34
C PRO A 318 0.92 14.48 19.61
N MET A 319 -0.14 13.91 19.05
CA MET A 319 -1.51 14.36 19.26
C MET A 319 -1.92 14.42 20.74
N SER A 320 -1.37 13.54 21.57
CA SER A 320 -1.58 13.55 23.02
C SER A 320 -1.05 14.84 23.68
N GLU A 321 0.13 15.30 23.29
CA GLU A 321 0.70 16.57 23.75
C GLU A 321 -0.03 17.78 23.14
N LEU A 322 -0.37 17.72 21.85
CA LEU A 322 -1.18 18.76 21.21
C LEU A 322 -2.52 18.94 21.95
N ALA A 323 -3.19 17.85 22.31
CA ALA A 323 -4.42 17.87 23.08
C ALA A 323 -4.23 18.53 24.45
N ALA A 324 -3.13 18.24 25.13
CA ALA A 324 -2.80 18.86 26.42
C ALA A 324 -2.57 20.38 26.28
N ILE A 325 -1.90 20.83 25.21
CA ILE A 325 -1.61 22.25 24.96
C ILE A 325 -2.87 23.05 24.65
N ILE A 326 -3.80 22.50 23.86
CA ILE A 326 -5.01 23.25 23.46
C ILE A 326 -6.14 23.18 24.51
N ARG A 327 -6.10 22.20 25.43
CA ARG A 327 -7.16 21.98 26.43
C ARG A 327 -7.47 23.21 27.29
N PRO A 328 -6.47 23.94 27.86
CA PRO A 328 -6.73 25.14 28.64
C PRO A 328 -7.57 26.20 27.91
N THR A 329 -7.39 26.36 26.60
CA THR A 329 -8.17 27.30 25.79
C THR A 329 -9.63 26.85 25.64
N THR A 330 -9.89 25.54 25.60
CA THR A 330 -11.28 25.03 25.43
C THR A 330 -12.17 25.32 26.64
N GLU A 331 -11.55 25.45 27.81
CA GLU A 331 -12.18 25.64 29.13
C GLU A 331 -12.35 27.13 29.52
N LEU A 332 -11.90 28.07 28.68
CA LEU A 332 -12.07 29.50 28.93
C LEU A 332 -13.55 29.89 28.93
N THR A 333 -14.03 30.40 30.06
CA THR A 333 -15.41 30.89 30.26
C THR A 333 -15.55 32.40 30.10
N GLY A 334 -14.47 33.16 30.28
CA GLY A 334 -14.40 34.62 30.15
C GLY A 334 -13.71 35.11 28.87
N ALA A 335 -13.86 34.37 27.76
CA ALA A 335 -13.22 34.73 26.50
C ALA A 335 -13.76 36.06 25.94
N GLY A 336 -12.87 36.92 25.44
CA GLY A 336 -13.26 38.19 24.84
C GLY A 336 -14.11 37.99 23.58
N THR A 337 -15.12 38.84 23.37
CA THR A 337 -15.91 38.88 22.13
C THR A 337 -15.04 39.26 20.95
N ALA A 338 -15.06 38.47 19.88
CA ALA A 338 -14.25 38.72 18.69
C ALA A 338 -14.82 39.94 17.93
N SER A 339 -14.21 41.11 18.13
CA SER A 339 -14.52 42.32 17.36
C SER A 339 -13.56 42.46 16.18
N ARG A 340 -14.01 43.07 15.06
CA ARG A 340 -13.14 43.45 13.93
C ARG A 340 -11.99 44.39 14.34
N ALA A 341 -12.09 45.04 15.49
CA ALA A 341 -11.07 45.94 16.05
C ALA A 341 -10.10 45.26 17.03
N GLN A 342 -10.32 44.00 17.41
CA GLN A 342 -9.38 43.26 18.26
C GLN A 342 -8.25 42.66 17.41
N THR A 343 -7.02 42.84 17.90
CA THR A 343 -5.87 42.09 17.43
C THR A 343 -6.08 40.59 17.72
N SER A 344 -5.66 39.74 16.80
CA SER A 344 -5.63 38.28 16.98
C SER A 344 -4.97 37.91 18.33
N GLY A 345 -5.52 36.88 18.99
CA GLY A 345 -5.05 36.47 20.31
C GLY A 345 -5.78 35.25 20.85
N GLU A 346 -5.12 34.59 21.80
CA GLU A 346 -5.48 33.23 22.25
C GLU A 346 -6.68 33.20 23.23
N GLY A 347 -7.08 34.36 23.75
CA GLY A 347 -8.14 34.51 24.76
C GLY A 347 -9.52 34.92 24.23
N ASN A 348 -9.83 34.69 22.96
CA ASN A 348 -11.10 35.09 22.33
C ASN A 348 -12.03 33.89 22.04
N GLU A 349 -13.32 34.17 21.79
CA GLU A 349 -14.33 33.13 21.54
C GLU A 349 -14.04 32.26 20.30
N VAL A 350 -13.33 32.80 19.31
CA VAL A 350 -12.92 32.07 18.09
C VAL A 350 -11.88 31.02 18.43
N ALA A 351 -10.90 31.36 19.27
CA ALA A 351 -9.90 30.43 19.78
C ALA A 351 -10.57 29.27 20.53
N VAL A 352 -11.53 29.58 21.41
CA VAL A 352 -12.30 28.58 22.18
C VAL A 352 -13.09 27.66 21.25
N ALA A 353 -13.81 28.20 20.25
CA ALA A 353 -14.61 27.41 19.33
C ALA A 353 -13.75 26.46 18.47
N ILE A 354 -12.65 26.96 17.90
CA ILE A 354 -11.74 26.16 17.07
C ILE A 354 -11.03 25.09 17.91
N THR A 355 -10.53 25.44 19.11
CA THR A 355 -9.84 24.49 19.98
C THR A 355 -10.79 23.41 20.53
N ARG A 356 -12.07 23.73 20.81
CA ARG A 356 -13.07 22.71 21.18
C ARG A 356 -13.33 21.72 20.06
N ASP A 357 -13.54 22.20 18.83
CA ASP A 357 -13.70 21.31 17.67
C ASP A 357 -12.44 20.46 17.46
N LEU A 358 -11.26 21.09 17.46
CA LEU A 358 -9.98 20.41 17.27
C LEU A 358 -9.74 19.33 18.35
N LEU A 359 -9.92 19.66 19.64
CA LEU A 359 -9.77 18.72 20.75
C LEU A 359 -10.75 17.55 20.63
N SER A 360 -11.99 17.82 20.25
CA SER A 360 -13.00 16.76 20.09
C SER A 360 -12.65 15.77 18.97
N ARG A 361 -12.02 16.23 17.88
CA ARG A 361 -11.56 15.36 16.79
C ARG A 361 -10.27 14.61 17.16
N VAL A 362 -9.35 15.28 17.84
CA VAL A 362 -8.11 14.66 18.34
C VAL A 362 -8.45 13.55 19.35
N THR A 363 -9.44 13.76 20.22
CA THR A 363 -9.85 12.76 21.24
C THR A 363 -10.25 11.43 20.59
N VAL A 364 -11.02 11.45 19.49
CA VAL A 364 -11.37 10.24 18.74
C VAL A 364 -10.13 9.47 18.25
N LEU A 365 -9.08 10.19 17.83
CA LEU A 365 -7.82 9.58 17.43
C LEU A 365 -7.02 9.05 18.63
N LEU A 366 -7.10 9.70 19.79
CA LEU A 366 -6.50 9.21 21.03
C LEU A 366 -7.16 7.89 21.46
N ASP A 367 -8.50 7.83 21.43
CA ASP A 367 -9.28 6.65 21.81
C ASP A 367 -8.98 5.44 20.90
N LEU A 368 -8.59 5.70 19.65
CA LEU A 368 -8.11 4.70 18.68
C LEU A 368 -6.64 4.28 18.87
N GLY A 369 -5.97 4.79 19.90
CA GLY A 369 -4.57 4.52 20.18
C GLY A 369 -3.59 5.23 19.24
N LEU A 370 -4.03 6.26 18.51
CA LEU A 370 -3.19 7.00 17.55
C LEU A 370 -2.53 8.26 18.15
N GLY A 371 -2.58 8.42 19.47
CA GLY A 371 -2.11 9.63 20.15
C GLY A 371 -0.61 9.91 20.11
N TYR A 372 0.19 8.92 19.69
CA TYR A 372 1.62 9.07 19.45
C TYR A 372 1.93 9.68 18.07
N LEU A 373 0.94 9.76 17.17
CA LEU A 373 1.14 10.34 15.84
C LEU A 373 1.17 11.87 15.92
N ALA A 374 2.12 12.47 15.20
CA ALA A 374 2.15 13.90 14.95
C ALA A 374 1.35 14.26 13.70
N LEU A 375 0.73 15.45 13.66
CA LEU A 375 -0.04 15.92 12.49
C LEU A 375 0.84 16.11 11.25
N GLY A 376 2.10 16.47 11.45
CA GLY A 376 3.12 16.62 10.41
C GLY A 376 3.69 15.30 9.90
N ARG A 377 3.38 14.15 10.53
CA ARG A 377 3.94 12.85 10.12
C ARG A 377 3.55 12.53 8.68
N PRO A 378 4.51 12.27 7.76
CA PRO A 378 4.20 11.96 6.37
C PRO A 378 3.45 10.64 6.23
N THR A 379 2.40 10.64 5.41
CA THR A 379 1.59 9.44 5.15
C THR A 379 2.35 8.22 4.64
N PRO A 380 3.45 8.33 3.86
CA PRO A 380 4.21 7.15 3.43
C PRO A 380 4.91 6.41 4.57
N THR A 381 5.09 7.06 5.73
CA THR A 381 5.73 6.47 6.92
C THR A 381 4.74 5.76 7.83
N LEU A 382 3.44 5.82 7.52
CA LEU A 382 2.40 5.16 8.30
C LEU A 382 2.33 3.68 7.94
N SER A 383 2.22 2.84 8.96
CA SER A 383 1.80 1.46 8.84
C SER A 383 0.38 1.37 8.24
N PRO A 384 0.04 0.23 7.62
CA PRO A 384 -1.30 -0.01 7.10
C PRO A 384 -2.40 0.19 8.17
N GLY A 385 -2.20 -0.35 9.37
CA GLY A 385 -3.16 -0.22 10.48
C GLY A 385 -3.31 1.21 11.03
N GLU A 386 -2.25 2.02 11.06
CA GLU A 386 -2.35 3.46 11.39
C GLU A 386 -3.17 4.19 10.34
N MET A 387 -2.85 3.99 9.06
CA MET A 387 -3.54 4.62 7.92
C MET A 387 -5.04 4.28 7.93
N GLN A 388 -5.37 3.02 8.16
CA GLN A 388 -6.74 2.53 8.17
C GLN A 388 -7.56 3.14 9.31
N ARG A 389 -7.03 3.10 10.55
CA ARG A 389 -7.70 3.74 11.70
C ARG A 389 -7.88 5.24 11.49
N LEU A 390 -6.88 5.95 10.94
CA LEU A 390 -7.01 7.37 10.59
C LEU A 390 -8.15 7.63 9.58
N ARG A 391 -8.25 6.80 8.53
CA ARG A 391 -9.31 6.93 7.51
C ARG A 391 -10.70 6.71 8.09
N ILE A 392 -10.86 5.68 8.91
CA ILE A 392 -12.15 5.36 9.56
C ILE A 392 -12.52 6.46 10.56
N ALA A 393 -11.57 6.89 11.41
CA ALA A 393 -11.79 7.96 12.38
C ALA A 393 -12.26 9.26 11.74
N THR A 394 -11.71 9.59 10.57
CA THR A 394 -12.10 10.79 9.81
C THR A 394 -13.57 10.74 9.40
N GLN A 395 -14.14 9.56 9.16
CA GLN A 395 -15.55 9.41 8.80
C GLN A 395 -16.51 9.73 9.95
N LEU A 396 -16.14 9.43 11.20
CA LEU A 396 -16.98 9.71 12.38
C LEU A 396 -17.39 11.18 12.50
N ARG A 397 -16.59 12.09 11.94
CA ARG A 397 -16.80 13.54 12.03
C ARG A 397 -17.11 14.19 10.69
N SER A 398 -17.40 13.38 9.66
CA SER A 398 -17.87 13.86 8.36
C SER A 398 -19.29 14.45 8.43
N GLY A 399 -20.07 14.09 9.46
CA GLY A 399 -21.48 14.50 9.59
C GLY A 399 -22.43 13.75 8.65
N LEU A 400 -21.98 12.66 8.03
CA LEU A 400 -22.81 11.83 7.17
C LEU A 400 -23.83 11.03 8.00
N PHE A 401 -25.06 11.00 7.48
CA PHE A 401 -26.22 10.34 8.07
C PHE A 401 -26.99 9.60 6.97
N GLY A 402 -27.53 8.42 7.26
CA GLY A 402 -28.34 7.64 6.33
C GLY A 402 -27.54 7.07 5.16
N VAL A 403 -26.24 6.84 5.34
CA VAL A 403 -25.37 6.22 4.32
C VAL A 403 -24.99 4.79 4.71
N ILE A 404 -24.55 4.01 3.72
CA ILE A 404 -23.87 2.73 3.94
C ILE A 404 -22.36 2.97 3.87
N TYR A 405 -21.64 2.69 4.95
CA TYR A 405 -20.20 2.53 4.90
C TYR A 405 -19.85 1.10 4.48
N VAL A 406 -19.09 0.93 3.40
CA VAL A 406 -18.61 -0.38 2.95
C VAL A 406 -17.09 -0.43 3.19
N LEU A 407 -16.66 -1.24 4.15
CA LEU A 407 -15.27 -1.35 4.59
C LEU A 407 -14.68 -2.70 4.16
N ASP A 408 -13.43 -2.65 3.74
CA ASP A 408 -12.65 -3.81 3.28
C ASP A 408 -11.60 -4.14 4.34
N GLU A 409 -11.81 -5.24 5.07
CA GLU A 409 -10.92 -5.78 6.10
C GLU A 409 -10.39 -4.70 7.06
N PRO A 410 -11.28 -4.02 7.82
CA PRO A 410 -10.91 -2.89 8.68
C PRO A 410 -9.87 -3.24 9.77
N SER A 411 -9.73 -4.53 10.10
CA SER A 411 -8.80 -5.06 11.11
C SER A 411 -7.47 -5.59 10.53
N ALA A 412 -7.30 -5.57 9.20
CA ALA A 412 -6.13 -6.14 8.54
C ALA A 412 -4.81 -5.56 9.08
N GLY A 413 -3.93 -6.44 9.57
CA GLY A 413 -2.63 -6.06 10.14
C GLY A 413 -2.71 -5.32 11.49
N LEU A 414 -3.88 -5.32 12.15
CA LEU A 414 -4.02 -4.87 13.52
C LEU A 414 -3.70 -6.00 14.49
N HIS A 415 -2.96 -5.65 15.53
CA HIS A 415 -2.81 -6.53 16.69
C HIS A 415 -4.17 -6.70 17.39
N PRO A 416 -4.50 -7.85 18.00
CA PRO A 416 -5.78 -8.06 18.70
C PRO A 416 -6.09 -6.96 19.73
N ALA A 417 -5.09 -6.51 20.50
CA ALA A 417 -5.21 -5.40 21.43
C ALA A 417 -5.59 -4.04 20.79
N ASP A 418 -5.41 -3.89 19.48
CA ASP A 418 -5.78 -2.71 18.70
C ASP A 418 -7.12 -2.89 17.94
N ALA A 419 -7.70 -4.10 17.93
CA ALA A 419 -8.97 -4.41 17.26
C ALA A 419 -10.20 -3.98 18.10
N GLU A 420 -10.12 -4.00 19.43
CA GLU A 420 -11.20 -3.54 20.31
C GLU A 420 -11.60 -2.06 20.09
N PRO A 421 -10.65 -1.09 20.01
CA PRO A 421 -10.99 0.30 19.68
C PRO A 421 -11.68 0.46 18.32
N LEU A 422 -11.37 -0.40 17.34
CA LEU A 422 -12.01 -0.37 16.03
C LEU A 422 -13.50 -0.70 16.14
N LEU A 423 -13.88 -1.70 16.94
CA LEU A 423 -15.29 -2.04 17.19
C LEU A 423 -16.08 -0.87 17.78
N ALA A 424 -15.48 -0.12 18.71
CA ALA A 424 -16.11 1.06 19.29
C ALA A 424 -16.44 2.11 18.20
N VAL A 425 -15.52 2.31 17.26
CA VAL A 425 -15.71 3.23 16.14
C VAL A 425 -16.78 2.74 15.16
N LEU A 426 -16.81 1.46 14.82
CA LEU A 426 -17.88 0.91 13.97
C LEU A 426 -19.25 1.07 14.62
N ASN A 427 -19.34 0.85 15.93
CA ASN A 427 -20.57 1.11 16.69
C ASN A 427 -20.95 2.58 16.71
N GLN A 428 -19.98 3.48 16.81
CA GLN A 428 -20.26 4.92 16.75
C GLN A 428 -20.77 5.36 15.38
N LEU A 429 -20.19 4.84 14.27
CA LEU A 429 -20.71 5.04 12.92
C LEU A 429 -22.17 4.57 12.80
N LYS A 430 -22.49 3.36 13.31
CA LYS A 430 -23.85 2.81 13.37
C LYS A 430 -24.79 3.74 14.15
N SER A 431 -24.43 4.07 15.39
CA SER A 431 -25.26 4.90 16.29
C SER A 431 -25.53 6.31 15.76
N SER A 432 -24.69 6.79 14.83
CA SER A 432 -24.88 8.06 14.14
C SER A 432 -25.91 7.97 12.99
N GLY A 433 -26.65 6.86 12.88
CA GLY A 433 -27.70 6.66 11.87
C GLY A 433 -27.18 6.17 10.53
N ASN A 434 -26.13 5.35 10.52
CA ASN A 434 -25.55 4.79 9.31
C ASN A 434 -25.56 3.26 9.35
N SER A 435 -25.48 2.62 8.18
CA SER A 435 -25.25 1.18 8.06
C SER A 435 -23.78 0.90 7.84
N VAL A 436 -23.24 -0.19 8.40
CA VAL A 436 -21.80 -0.51 8.30
C VAL A 436 -21.65 -1.93 7.75
N PHE A 437 -21.24 -2.05 6.50
CA PHE A 437 -20.98 -3.31 5.83
C PHE A 437 -19.47 -3.57 5.82
N VAL A 438 -19.02 -4.64 6.47
CA VAL A 438 -17.60 -4.96 6.61
C VAL A 438 -17.31 -6.31 5.96
N VAL A 439 -16.36 -6.35 5.03
CA VAL A 439 -15.75 -7.63 4.60
C VAL A 439 -14.68 -7.98 5.63
N GLU A 440 -14.77 -9.17 6.23
CA GLU A 440 -13.91 -9.56 7.35
C GLU A 440 -13.52 -11.03 7.39
N HIS A 441 -12.36 -11.26 8.00
CA HIS A 441 -11.72 -12.51 8.35
C HIS A 441 -11.33 -12.61 9.85
N ASN A 442 -11.29 -11.50 10.61
CA ASN A 442 -11.09 -11.54 12.07
C ASN A 442 -12.38 -11.99 12.76
N MET A 443 -12.35 -13.18 13.36
CA MET A 443 -13.53 -13.78 13.99
C MET A 443 -14.01 -13.01 15.22
N ASP A 444 -13.16 -12.27 15.93
CA ASP A 444 -13.60 -11.43 17.05
C ASP A 444 -14.50 -10.28 16.57
N LEU A 445 -14.14 -9.65 15.44
CA LEU A 445 -14.97 -8.61 14.83
C LEU A 445 -16.28 -9.20 14.28
N VAL A 446 -16.20 -10.36 13.64
CA VAL A 446 -17.37 -11.07 13.10
C VAL A 446 -18.35 -11.46 14.22
N ARG A 447 -17.85 -11.95 15.36
CA ARG A 447 -18.69 -12.28 16.53
C ARG A 447 -19.43 -11.07 17.09
N ALA A 448 -18.86 -9.88 16.97
CA ALA A 448 -19.46 -8.64 17.45
C ALA A 448 -20.43 -7.98 16.46
N ALA A 449 -20.55 -8.50 15.23
CA ALA A 449 -21.48 -7.97 14.24
C ALA A 449 -22.95 -8.25 14.60
N ASP A 450 -23.86 -7.40 14.13
CA ASP A 450 -25.30 -7.59 14.34
C ASP A 450 -25.86 -8.66 13.36
N TRP A 451 -25.28 -8.74 12.17
CA TRP A 451 -25.70 -9.62 11.08
C TRP A 451 -24.50 -10.18 10.32
N LEU A 452 -24.66 -11.36 9.74
CA LEU A 452 -23.65 -12.07 8.99
C LEU A 452 -24.20 -12.48 7.61
N VAL A 453 -23.39 -12.26 6.57
CA VAL A 453 -23.56 -12.83 5.24
C VAL A 453 -22.36 -13.73 4.96
N ASP A 454 -22.57 -15.03 4.85
CA ASP A 454 -21.52 -16.00 4.52
C ASP A 454 -21.60 -16.41 3.05
N VAL A 455 -20.49 -16.25 2.32
CA VAL A 455 -20.39 -16.47 0.88
C VAL A 455 -19.42 -17.62 0.61
N GLY A 456 -19.85 -18.65 -0.13
CA GLY A 456 -19.06 -19.86 -0.33
C GLY A 456 -19.84 -20.95 -1.09
N PRO A 457 -19.50 -22.24 -0.90
CA PRO A 457 -18.53 -22.76 0.07
C PRO A 457 -17.06 -22.58 -0.34
N ASP A 458 -16.75 -22.58 -1.63
CA ASP A 458 -15.38 -22.51 -2.13
C ASP A 458 -15.02 -21.13 -2.72
N ALA A 459 -13.87 -21.06 -3.39
CA ALA A 459 -13.39 -19.89 -4.12
C ALA A 459 -13.68 -20.00 -5.63
N GLY A 460 -13.76 -18.86 -6.32
CA GLY A 460 -13.94 -18.81 -7.77
C GLY A 460 -15.24 -19.47 -8.22
N GLU A 461 -15.17 -20.39 -9.17
CA GLU A 461 -16.34 -21.05 -9.77
C GLU A 461 -17.14 -21.91 -8.78
N GLY A 462 -16.49 -22.46 -7.74
CA GLY A 462 -17.15 -23.20 -6.65
C GLY A 462 -17.63 -22.30 -5.50
N GLY A 463 -17.34 -20.99 -5.56
CA GLY A 463 -17.86 -20.00 -4.64
C GLY A 463 -19.13 -19.35 -5.16
N GLY A 464 -19.39 -18.12 -4.74
CA GLY A 464 -20.40 -17.26 -5.36
C GLY A 464 -21.84 -17.57 -4.96
N HIS A 465 -22.07 -18.41 -3.95
CA HIS A 465 -23.37 -18.67 -3.36
C HIS A 465 -23.48 -18.04 -1.96
N ILE A 466 -24.70 -17.67 -1.58
CA ILE A 466 -25.00 -17.22 -0.21
C ILE A 466 -25.34 -18.46 0.60
N LEU A 467 -24.48 -18.84 1.52
CA LEU A 467 -24.71 -19.96 2.43
C LEU A 467 -25.62 -19.55 3.58
N TYR A 468 -25.50 -18.30 4.02
CA TYR A 468 -26.23 -17.76 5.16
C TYR A 468 -26.37 -16.24 5.06
N SER A 469 -27.54 -15.72 5.44
CA SER A 469 -27.76 -14.30 5.75
C SER A 469 -28.68 -14.21 6.97
N GLY A 470 -28.15 -13.78 8.11
CA GLY A 470 -28.89 -13.78 9.37
C GLY A 470 -28.08 -13.25 10.56
N PRO A 471 -28.65 -13.25 11.78
CA PRO A 471 -27.91 -12.99 13.00
C PRO A 471 -26.73 -13.95 13.15
N VAL A 472 -25.60 -13.49 13.71
CA VAL A 472 -24.33 -14.25 13.75
C VAL A 472 -24.49 -15.67 14.31
N ALA A 473 -25.25 -15.84 15.39
CA ALA A 473 -25.47 -17.14 16.04
C ALA A 473 -26.10 -18.22 15.13
N GLY A 474 -26.87 -17.82 14.11
CA GLY A 474 -27.52 -18.78 13.22
C GLY A 474 -26.59 -19.51 12.25
N LEU A 475 -25.36 -19.01 12.05
CA LEU A 475 -24.36 -19.71 11.22
C LEU A 475 -23.96 -21.08 11.81
N ALA A 476 -24.14 -21.29 13.11
CA ALA A 476 -23.89 -22.58 13.76
C ALA A 476 -24.63 -23.76 13.09
N ALA A 477 -25.81 -23.49 12.52
CA ALA A 477 -26.63 -24.51 11.83
C ALA A 477 -26.18 -24.82 10.39
N VAL A 478 -25.26 -24.04 9.82
CA VAL A 478 -24.89 -24.10 8.40
C VAL A 478 -23.65 -24.97 8.21
N GLN A 479 -23.85 -26.26 7.95
CA GLN A 479 -22.75 -27.24 7.93
C GLN A 479 -21.70 -27.02 6.84
N GLU A 480 -22.14 -26.50 5.69
CA GLU A 480 -21.29 -26.24 4.52
C GLU A 480 -20.40 -24.99 4.68
N SER A 481 -20.64 -24.17 5.71
CA SER A 481 -19.86 -22.96 5.96
C SER A 481 -18.45 -23.30 6.43
N VAL A 482 -17.46 -22.87 5.66
CA VAL A 482 -16.04 -22.94 6.04
C VAL A 482 -15.72 -21.98 7.19
N THR A 483 -16.48 -20.89 7.32
CA THR A 483 -16.34 -19.90 8.40
C THR A 483 -16.79 -20.46 9.75
N ARG A 484 -17.83 -21.30 9.77
CA ARG A 484 -18.46 -21.85 11.00
C ARG A 484 -17.49 -22.38 12.06
N PRO A 485 -16.56 -23.32 11.77
CA PRO A 485 -15.69 -23.89 12.81
C PRO A 485 -14.72 -22.88 13.44
N PHE A 486 -14.41 -21.78 12.75
CA PHE A 486 -13.54 -20.72 13.27
C PHE A 486 -14.32 -19.70 14.11
N LEU A 487 -15.59 -19.48 13.76
CA LEU A 487 -16.47 -18.61 14.52
C LEU A 487 -16.92 -19.26 15.83
N PHE A 488 -17.16 -20.57 15.79
CA PHE A 488 -17.66 -21.41 16.88
C PHE A 488 -16.69 -22.58 17.12
N PRO A 489 -15.71 -22.41 18.03
CA PRO A 489 -14.68 -23.42 18.29
C PRO A 489 -15.22 -24.80 18.69
N GLU A 490 -16.43 -24.89 19.23
CA GLU A 490 -17.10 -26.16 19.55
C GLU A 490 -17.40 -27.04 18.31
N PHE A 491 -17.41 -26.46 17.11
CA PHE A 491 -17.56 -27.17 15.84
C PHE A 491 -16.23 -27.32 15.09
N ALA A 492 -15.11 -26.87 15.68
CA ALA A 492 -13.81 -27.16 15.12
C ALA A 492 -13.61 -28.69 15.07
N PRO A 493 -13.04 -29.25 13.98
CA PRO A 493 -12.73 -30.67 13.93
C PRO A 493 -11.94 -31.08 15.17
N SER A 494 -12.34 -32.17 15.82
CA SER A 494 -11.53 -32.74 16.90
C SER A 494 -10.11 -33.00 16.37
N PRO A 495 -9.03 -32.82 17.17
CA PRO A 495 -7.64 -33.11 16.77
C PRO A 495 -7.38 -34.54 16.25
N HIS A 496 -8.41 -35.40 16.22
CA HIS A 496 -8.37 -36.80 15.82
C HIS A 496 -9.05 -37.11 14.48
N GLU A 497 -9.67 -36.14 13.77
CA GLU A 497 -10.17 -36.36 12.41
C GLU A 497 -9.26 -35.71 11.36
N PRO A 498 -8.57 -36.51 10.52
CA PRO A 498 -7.56 -35.98 9.60
C PRO A 498 -8.21 -35.24 8.42
N LEU A 499 -8.07 -33.91 8.42
CA LEU A 499 -8.08 -33.12 7.20
C LEU A 499 -6.87 -33.52 6.34
N ARG A 500 -7.08 -34.49 5.45
CA ARG A 500 -6.26 -34.88 4.27
C ARG A 500 -4.90 -34.21 4.12
N SER A 501 -4.00 -34.46 5.07
CA SER A 501 -2.54 -34.44 4.91
C SER A 501 -1.98 -35.11 6.16
N ASP A 502 -1.10 -36.08 5.98
CA ASP A 502 -0.66 -37.02 7.02
C ASP A 502 0.20 -36.39 8.15
N ASN A 503 0.19 -35.06 8.39
CA ASN A 503 1.12 -34.45 9.36
C ASN A 503 0.69 -33.10 10.01
N ALA A 504 -0.57 -32.68 9.96
CA ALA A 504 -0.98 -31.40 10.58
C ALA A 504 -1.99 -31.60 11.73
N SER A 505 -1.73 -30.94 12.88
CA SER A 505 -2.60 -30.77 14.07
C SER A 505 -2.46 -31.69 15.30
N GLN A 506 -1.25 -32.17 15.60
CA GLN A 506 -0.86 -32.31 17.02
C GLN A 506 -0.07 -31.05 17.40
N GLN A 507 -0.27 -30.51 18.60
CA GLN A 507 0.59 -29.47 19.19
C GLN A 507 2.04 -29.97 19.19
N ALA A 508 2.74 -29.80 18.07
CA ALA A 508 4.10 -30.25 17.89
C ALA A 508 4.95 -29.44 18.86
N LYS A 509 5.77 -30.14 19.65
CA LYS A 509 6.77 -29.46 20.47
C LYS A 509 7.59 -28.53 19.56
N PRO A 510 7.85 -27.28 19.99
CA PRO A 510 8.69 -26.37 19.23
C PRO A 510 9.99 -27.04 18.80
N ARG A 511 10.36 -26.91 17.53
CA ARG A 511 11.63 -27.42 17.01
C ARG A 511 12.78 -26.76 17.78
N PRO A 512 13.80 -27.51 18.24
CA PRO A 512 14.93 -26.91 18.93
C PRO A 512 15.75 -26.05 17.95
N PRO A 513 16.18 -24.83 18.33
CA PRO A 513 17.10 -24.02 17.54
C PRO A 513 18.39 -24.78 17.25
N LYS A 514 18.82 -24.79 15.98
CA LYS A 514 20.12 -25.40 15.61
C LYS A 514 21.27 -24.43 15.83
N GLU A 515 21.08 -23.20 15.38
CA GLU A 515 22.06 -22.13 15.41
C GLU A 515 21.33 -20.78 15.59
N TRP A 516 22.09 -19.69 15.71
CA TRP A 516 21.57 -18.36 16.01
C TRP A 516 22.21 -17.28 15.15
N LEU A 517 21.36 -16.37 14.68
CA LEU A 517 21.75 -15.10 14.08
C LEU A 517 21.52 -13.99 15.11
N THR A 518 22.57 -13.29 15.52
CA THR A 518 22.47 -12.23 16.53
C THR A 518 22.84 -10.86 15.96
N LEU A 519 22.05 -9.85 16.30
CA LEU A 519 22.26 -8.45 15.93
C LEU A 519 22.30 -7.63 17.22
N HIS A 520 23.42 -6.93 17.45
CA HIS A 520 23.61 -6.08 18.62
C HIS A 520 23.49 -4.58 18.27
N ASN A 521 23.10 -3.77 19.25
CA ASN A 521 23.06 -2.30 19.19
C ASN A 521 22.27 -1.78 17.98
N ILE A 522 21.11 -2.36 17.70
CA ILE A 522 20.26 -1.94 16.58
C ILE A 522 19.65 -0.58 16.94
N ASN A 523 20.01 0.43 16.15
CA ASN A 523 19.45 1.76 16.20
C ASN A 523 18.87 2.08 14.82
N ARG A 524 17.54 2.13 14.71
CA ARG A 524 16.86 2.55 13.49
C ARG A 524 15.40 2.93 13.76
N HIS A 525 14.96 4.07 13.23
CA HIS A 525 13.62 4.60 13.50
C HIS A 525 13.32 4.65 15.02
N ASN A 526 12.34 3.87 15.49
CA ASN A 526 11.99 3.76 16.91
C ASN A 526 12.76 2.65 17.65
N LEU A 527 13.58 1.83 16.97
CA LEU A 527 14.48 0.89 17.63
C LEU A 527 15.68 1.66 18.20
N ARG A 528 15.90 1.56 19.51
CA ARG A 528 16.99 2.22 20.23
C ARG A 528 17.77 1.18 21.03
N ASP A 529 19.03 0.96 20.66
CA ASP A 529 19.93 0.01 21.29
C ASP A 529 19.33 -1.40 21.49
N VAL A 530 18.65 -1.91 20.46
CA VAL A 530 17.97 -3.22 20.54
C VAL A 530 18.95 -4.35 20.25
N HIS A 531 18.88 -5.42 21.06
CA HIS A 531 19.60 -6.66 20.82
C HIS A 531 18.60 -7.75 20.42
N ALA A 532 18.76 -8.32 19.23
CA ALA A 532 17.85 -9.32 18.70
C ALA A 532 18.58 -10.63 18.36
N GLU A 533 18.02 -11.75 18.79
CA GLU A 533 18.53 -13.09 18.52
C GLU A 533 17.46 -13.89 17.77
N PHE A 534 17.82 -14.38 16.58
CA PHE A 534 16.94 -15.15 15.70
C PHE A 534 17.43 -16.59 15.62
N PRO A 535 16.64 -17.58 16.07
CA PRO A 535 17.02 -18.97 15.92
C PRO A 535 16.91 -19.41 14.46
N LEU A 536 17.88 -20.21 14.00
CA LEU A 536 17.91 -20.72 12.63
C LEU A 536 17.41 -22.17 12.54
N GLY A 537 16.83 -22.49 11.37
CA GLY A 537 16.25 -23.80 11.07
C GLY A 537 14.88 -24.04 11.70
N VAL A 538 14.19 -22.96 12.10
CA VAL A 538 12.87 -22.99 12.75
C VAL A 538 11.95 -21.88 12.21
N LEU A 539 10.66 -21.93 12.56
CA LEU A 539 9.70 -20.87 12.30
C LEU A 539 9.68 -19.87 13.46
N THR A 540 10.07 -18.62 13.20
CA THR A 540 10.00 -17.52 14.18
C THR A 540 8.89 -16.53 13.83
N ALA A 541 7.99 -16.27 14.77
CA ALA A 541 7.01 -15.19 14.66
C ALA A 541 7.48 -13.95 15.43
N VAL A 542 7.50 -12.80 14.75
CA VAL A 542 7.77 -11.49 15.35
C VAL A 542 6.44 -10.76 15.49
N THR A 543 6.01 -10.55 16.74
CA THR A 543 4.69 -10.02 17.08
C THR A 543 4.78 -8.78 17.98
N GLY A 544 3.62 -8.23 18.35
CA GLY A 544 3.49 -7.03 19.16
C GLY A 544 2.53 -6.01 18.55
N VAL A 545 2.22 -4.94 19.29
CA VAL A 545 1.21 -3.94 18.90
C VAL A 545 1.57 -3.18 17.61
N SER A 546 0.59 -2.64 16.89
CA SER A 546 0.86 -1.91 15.65
C SER A 546 1.76 -0.68 15.91
N GLY A 547 2.83 -0.54 15.12
CA GLY A 547 3.83 0.52 15.30
C GLY A 547 4.95 0.21 16.29
N SER A 548 5.00 -0.99 16.89
CA SER A 548 6.03 -1.36 17.87
C SER A 548 7.45 -1.53 17.31
N GLY A 549 7.64 -1.53 15.98
CA GLY A 549 8.95 -1.65 15.33
C GLY A 549 9.21 -2.99 14.62
N LYS A 550 8.23 -3.89 14.52
CA LYS A 550 8.37 -5.23 13.90
C LYS A 550 8.93 -5.20 12.48
N SER A 551 8.30 -4.43 11.58
CA SER A 551 8.77 -4.32 10.18
C SER A 551 10.11 -3.58 10.10
N THR A 552 10.40 -2.64 11.00
CA THR A 552 11.74 -2.02 11.10
C THR A 552 12.79 -3.08 11.43
N LEU A 553 12.52 -3.97 12.39
CA LEU A 553 13.44 -5.02 12.81
C LEU A 553 13.65 -6.07 11.71
N VAL A 554 12.56 -6.58 11.13
CA VAL A 554 12.60 -7.71 10.19
C VAL A 554 12.77 -7.25 8.75
N SER A 555 11.80 -6.50 8.21
CA SER A 555 11.72 -6.13 6.79
C SER A 555 12.77 -5.10 6.36
N HIS A 556 13.33 -4.33 7.30
CA HIS A 556 14.39 -3.36 7.05
C HIS A 556 15.75 -3.83 7.59
N VAL A 557 15.95 -3.82 8.92
CA VAL A 557 17.27 -4.06 9.53
C VAL A 557 17.82 -5.44 9.16
N LEU A 558 17.10 -6.50 9.53
CA LEU A 558 17.55 -7.87 9.28
C LEU A 558 17.71 -8.14 7.78
N ALA A 559 16.74 -7.68 7.00
CA ALA A 559 16.71 -7.82 5.56
C ALA A 559 17.88 -7.12 4.82
N GLU A 560 18.35 -5.97 5.32
CA GLU A 560 19.51 -5.26 4.78
C GLU A 560 20.83 -5.88 5.23
N VAL A 561 20.94 -6.23 6.53
CA VAL A 561 22.15 -6.83 7.10
C VAL A 561 22.49 -8.16 6.41
N VAL A 562 21.49 -9.03 6.24
CA VAL A 562 21.69 -10.32 5.56
C VAL A 562 21.93 -10.11 4.06
N GLY A 563 21.21 -9.18 3.42
CA GLY A 563 21.37 -8.89 1.99
C GLY A 563 22.78 -8.39 1.65
N ALA A 564 23.33 -7.49 2.46
CA ALA A 564 24.67 -6.95 2.29
C ALA A 564 25.76 -8.03 2.46
N ALA A 565 25.55 -8.99 3.37
CA ALA A 565 26.48 -10.09 3.60
C ALA A 565 26.52 -11.09 2.42
N LEU A 566 25.36 -11.39 1.82
CA LEU A 566 25.23 -12.36 0.74
C LEU A 566 25.63 -11.79 -0.64
N HIS A 567 25.49 -10.48 -0.84
CA HIS A 567 25.76 -9.83 -2.13
C HIS A 567 26.65 -8.58 -1.97
N PRO A 568 27.94 -8.76 -1.66
CA PRO A 568 28.86 -7.64 -1.44
C PRO A 568 29.16 -6.81 -2.71
N GLU A 569 28.91 -7.35 -3.92
CA GLU A 569 29.25 -6.69 -5.19
C GLU A 569 28.08 -5.99 -5.92
N THR A 570 26.85 -6.14 -5.45
CA THR A 570 25.71 -5.37 -5.97
C THR A 570 25.38 -4.24 -5.02
N PRO A 571 25.78 -2.98 -5.30
CA PRO A 571 25.09 -1.85 -4.74
C PRO A 571 23.72 -1.76 -5.42
N GLU A 572 22.76 -2.58 -5.00
CA GLU A 572 21.39 -2.49 -5.51
C GLU A 572 20.75 -1.16 -5.05
N SER A 573 20.61 -0.26 -6.03
CA SER A 573 19.37 0.45 -6.36
C SER A 573 18.44 0.80 -5.19
N GLY A 574 18.59 2.02 -4.68
CA GLY A 574 17.52 2.75 -3.99
C GLY A 574 17.96 3.48 -2.72
N ASN A 575 18.21 4.80 -2.84
CA ASN A 575 18.25 5.77 -1.74
C ASN A 575 19.23 5.52 -0.58
N GLN A 576 20.53 5.51 -0.86
CA GLN A 576 21.51 5.97 0.13
C GLN A 576 22.32 7.10 -0.49
N ALA A 577 21.84 8.33 -0.28
CA ALA A 577 22.75 9.46 -0.22
C ALA A 577 23.76 9.13 0.88
N ALA A 578 25.04 9.26 0.56
CA ALA A 578 26.13 9.05 1.50
C ALA A 578 25.87 9.90 2.75
N ALA A 579 25.49 9.26 3.85
CA ALA A 579 25.43 9.90 5.14
C ALA A 579 26.88 10.21 5.55
N THR A 580 27.15 11.48 5.81
CA THR A 580 28.30 11.94 6.58
C THR A 580 28.33 11.20 7.93
N PRO A 581 29.52 11.01 8.54
CA PRO A 581 29.68 10.18 9.73
C PRO A 581 29.15 10.89 10.99
N GLN A 582 27.82 10.90 11.14
CA GLN A 582 27.06 11.10 12.37
C GLN A 582 25.68 10.44 12.20
N THR A 583 25.55 9.11 12.23
CA THR A 583 24.25 8.45 11.98
C THR A 583 23.65 7.78 13.24
N PRO A 584 22.41 8.18 13.63
CA PRO A 584 21.54 7.45 14.56
C PRO A 584 21.00 6.12 14.00
N ASP A 585 21.23 5.82 12.72
CA ASP A 585 20.87 4.55 12.09
C ASP A 585 22.13 3.66 11.97
N ALA A 586 22.28 2.72 12.89
CA ALA A 586 23.44 1.83 12.96
C ALA A 586 23.05 0.44 13.48
N VAL A 587 23.73 -0.58 12.98
CA VAL A 587 23.72 -1.94 13.54
C VAL A 587 25.13 -2.22 14.03
N GLY A 588 25.25 -2.70 15.26
CA GLY A 588 26.52 -3.07 15.87
C GLY A 588 27.02 -4.42 15.36
N LEU A 589 27.58 -5.22 16.27
CA LEU A 589 28.11 -6.54 15.93
C LEU A 589 27.00 -7.46 15.43
N VAL A 590 27.27 -8.18 14.33
CA VAL A 590 26.40 -9.21 13.77
C VAL A 590 27.15 -10.54 13.76
N SER A 591 26.52 -11.61 14.26
CA SER A 591 27.08 -12.96 14.28
C SER A 591 26.11 -13.99 13.70
N GLY A 592 26.61 -15.09 13.12
CA GLY A 592 25.78 -16.14 12.50
C GLY A 592 25.47 -15.98 11.00
N LEU A 593 25.94 -14.90 10.36
CA LEU A 593 25.68 -14.66 8.91
C LEU A 593 26.25 -15.73 7.97
N HIS A 594 27.34 -16.38 8.35
CA HIS A 594 28.01 -17.42 7.56
C HIS A 594 27.19 -18.71 7.40
N GLN A 595 26.09 -18.84 8.14
CA GLN A 595 25.20 -20.00 8.12
C GLN A 595 24.14 -19.88 7.02
N LEU A 596 23.96 -18.69 6.44
CA LEU A 596 22.95 -18.41 5.42
C LEU A 596 23.59 -18.37 4.03
N ASP A 597 22.96 -19.01 3.07
CA ASP A 597 23.39 -19.02 1.66
C ASP A 597 22.54 -18.10 0.79
N ARG A 598 21.30 -17.80 1.23
CA ARG A 598 20.31 -17.09 0.43
C ARG A 598 19.29 -16.34 1.30
N LEU A 599 18.85 -15.18 0.80
CA LEU A 599 17.76 -14.39 1.39
C LEU A 599 16.59 -14.30 0.41
N VAL A 600 15.38 -14.57 0.89
CA VAL A 600 14.13 -14.41 0.15
C VAL A 600 13.21 -13.51 0.95
N LYS A 601 12.80 -12.38 0.36
CA LYS A 601 11.83 -11.44 0.95
C LYS A 601 10.49 -11.57 0.24
N VAL A 602 9.42 -11.81 0.99
CA VAL A 602 8.06 -11.94 0.46
C VAL A 602 7.17 -10.87 1.10
N ASP A 603 6.92 -9.79 0.35
CA ASP A 603 6.04 -8.68 0.76
C ASP A 603 4.69 -8.71 0.03
N GLN A 604 3.73 -7.93 0.54
CA GLN A 604 2.40 -7.75 -0.09
C GLN A 604 2.39 -6.76 -1.27
N LYS A 605 3.56 -6.31 -1.76
CA LYS A 605 3.55 -5.40 -2.93
C LYS A 605 2.95 -6.13 -4.13
N PRO A 606 2.16 -5.46 -4.97
CA PRO A 606 1.61 -6.09 -6.17
C PRO A 606 2.72 -6.73 -7.01
N ILE A 607 2.44 -7.90 -7.61
CA ILE A 607 3.38 -8.56 -8.54
C ILE A 607 3.63 -7.74 -9.82
N GLY A 608 2.74 -6.77 -10.09
CA GLY A 608 2.88 -5.75 -11.12
C GLY A 608 1.85 -4.65 -10.91
N ARG A 609 2.11 -3.47 -11.49
CA ARG A 609 1.25 -2.28 -11.37
C ARG A 609 0.35 -2.04 -12.59
N THR A 610 0.49 -2.85 -13.63
CA THR A 610 -0.28 -2.73 -14.87
C THR A 610 -0.93 -4.07 -15.23
N PRO A 611 -2.00 -4.08 -16.05
CA PRO A 611 -2.66 -5.31 -16.49
C PRO A 611 -1.76 -6.26 -17.31
N ARG A 612 -0.60 -5.75 -17.77
CA ARG A 612 0.41 -6.54 -18.48
C ARG A 612 0.95 -7.68 -17.61
N SER A 613 1.22 -7.42 -16.33
CA SER A 613 1.65 -8.46 -15.39
C SER A 613 0.48 -9.36 -15.02
N ASN A 614 0.72 -10.66 -14.97
CA ASN A 614 -0.26 -11.67 -14.53
C ASN A 614 0.45 -12.87 -13.88
N LEU A 615 -0.34 -13.78 -13.31
CA LEU A 615 0.16 -14.98 -12.65
C LEU A 615 1.08 -15.82 -13.55
N ALA A 616 0.71 -16.04 -14.82
CA ALA A 616 1.48 -16.88 -15.73
C ALA A 616 2.85 -16.31 -16.10
N THR A 617 2.94 -14.98 -16.28
CA THR A 617 4.20 -14.29 -16.58
C THR A 617 5.09 -14.16 -15.35
N TYR A 618 4.51 -13.93 -14.17
CA TYR A 618 5.28 -13.78 -12.95
C TYR A 618 5.96 -15.09 -12.50
N THR A 619 5.23 -16.19 -12.58
CA THR A 619 5.74 -17.52 -12.19
C THR A 619 6.72 -18.12 -13.21
N GLY A 620 6.77 -17.54 -14.43
CA GLY A 620 7.56 -18.04 -15.56
C GLY A 620 6.90 -19.19 -16.32
N LEU A 621 5.74 -19.71 -15.87
CA LEU A 621 5.10 -20.86 -16.52
C LEU A 621 4.66 -20.57 -17.96
N PHE A 622 4.39 -19.30 -18.29
CA PHE A 622 3.95 -18.92 -19.63
C PHE A 622 5.02 -19.18 -20.70
N ASP A 623 6.31 -19.21 -20.35
CA ASP A 623 7.38 -19.53 -21.29
C ASP A 623 7.29 -20.97 -21.78
N GLY A 624 6.93 -21.90 -20.89
CA GLY A 624 6.65 -23.29 -21.24
C GLY A 624 5.47 -23.39 -22.21
N VAL A 625 4.35 -22.71 -21.90
CA VAL A 625 3.16 -22.69 -22.75
C VAL A 625 3.46 -22.14 -24.15
N ARG A 626 4.15 -21.00 -24.25
CA ARG A 626 4.50 -20.39 -25.55
C ARG A 626 5.37 -21.29 -26.42
N LYS A 627 6.26 -22.07 -25.79
CA LYS A 627 7.13 -23.02 -26.50
C LYS A 627 6.32 -24.13 -27.15
N GLU A 628 5.30 -24.65 -26.48
CA GLU A 628 4.41 -25.69 -27.02
C GLU A 628 3.55 -25.15 -28.17
N PHE A 629 2.99 -23.95 -28.04
CA PHE A 629 2.26 -23.32 -29.15
C PHE A 629 3.13 -23.13 -30.39
N ALA A 630 4.40 -22.75 -30.23
CA ALA A 630 5.36 -22.64 -31.33
C ALA A 630 5.78 -24.00 -31.93
N ALA A 631 5.55 -25.10 -31.23
CA ALA A 631 5.86 -26.45 -31.68
C ALA A 631 4.72 -27.11 -32.48
N THR A 632 3.53 -26.51 -32.52
CA THR A 632 2.38 -26.97 -33.33
C THR A 632 2.68 -26.93 -34.82
N ASP A 633 2.01 -27.79 -35.60
CA ASP A 633 2.20 -27.86 -37.05
C ASP A 633 1.70 -26.59 -37.74
N GLU A 634 0.60 -26.01 -37.25
CA GLU A 634 0.05 -24.72 -37.70
C GLU A 634 1.07 -23.60 -37.49
N ALA A 635 1.68 -23.50 -36.30
CA ALA A 635 2.70 -22.48 -36.03
C ALA A 635 3.95 -22.68 -36.92
N ARG A 636 4.42 -23.91 -37.07
CA ARG A 636 5.61 -24.23 -37.89
C ARG A 636 5.38 -23.91 -39.37
N SER A 637 4.22 -24.25 -39.91
CA SER A 637 3.89 -23.96 -41.32
C SER A 637 3.87 -22.46 -41.63
N ARG A 638 3.55 -21.62 -40.63
CA ARG A 638 3.51 -20.15 -40.72
C ARG A 638 4.81 -19.47 -40.29
N GLY A 639 5.83 -20.23 -39.87
CA GLY A 639 7.09 -19.69 -39.37
C GLY A 639 6.98 -18.97 -38.02
N TYR A 640 5.97 -19.30 -37.21
CA TYR A 640 5.75 -18.65 -35.92
C TYR A 640 6.63 -19.26 -34.83
N GLY A 641 7.48 -18.43 -34.22
CA GLY A 641 8.23 -18.77 -33.01
C GLY A 641 7.49 -18.41 -31.72
N ALA A 642 8.05 -18.77 -30.57
CA ALA A 642 7.46 -18.49 -29.24
C ALA A 642 7.24 -16.99 -28.96
N GLY A 643 7.95 -16.10 -29.68
CA GLY A 643 7.74 -14.65 -29.62
C GLY A 643 6.39 -14.21 -30.17
N ARG A 644 5.82 -14.90 -31.18
CA ARG A 644 4.48 -14.62 -31.72
C ARG A 644 3.40 -14.75 -30.64
N PHE A 645 3.57 -15.74 -29.77
CA PHE A 645 2.69 -16.09 -28.66
C PHE A 645 2.95 -15.27 -27.38
N SER A 646 3.79 -14.25 -27.45
CA SER A 646 4.02 -13.33 -26.34
C SER A 646 3.25 -12.03 -26.54
N PHE A 647 2.41 -11.67 -25.58
CA PHE A 647 1.70 -10.39 -25.60
C PHE A 647 2.62 -9.20 -25.20
N ASN A 648 3.85 -9.46 -24.74
CA ASN A 648 4.80 -8.42 -24.33
C ASN A 648 5.62 -7.82 -25.49
N VAL A 649 5.64 -8.47 -26.66
CA VAL A 649 6.43 -8.05 -27.83
C VAL A 649 5.54 -7.87 -29.05
N ALA A 650 5.94 -7.00 -29.97
CA ALA A 650 5.23 -6.83 -31.23
C ALA A 650 5.28 -8.11 -32.07
N GLY A 651 4.22 -8.36 -32.85
CA GLY A 651 4.10 -9.56 -33.68
C GLY A 651 2.71 -10.15 -33.61
N GLY A 652 2.42 -10.93 -32.57
CA GLY A 652 1.11 -11.58 -32.40
C GLY A 652 0.17 -10.92 -31.38
N ARG A 653 0.65 -9.91 -30.64
CA ARG A 653 -0.19 -9.16 -29.71
C ARG A 653 -1.20 -8.26 -30.44
N CYS A 654 -2.27 -7.87 -29.77
CA CYS A 654 -3.16 -6.80 -30.22
C CYS A 654 -2.44 -5.44 -30.09
N GLU A 655 -2.42 -4.65 -31.16
CA GLU A 655 -1.72 -3.36 -31.18
C GLU A 655 -2.51 -2.22 -30.53
N THR A 656 -3.84 -2.28 -30.49
CA THR A 656 -4.65 -1.26 -29.78
C THR A 656 -4.34 -1.20 -28.29
N CYS A 657 -4.27 -2.36 -27.62
CA CYS A 657 -3.91 -2.44 -26.19
C CYS A 657 -2.45 -2.76 -25.94
N GLN A 658 -1.65 -2.94 -26.99
CA GLN A 658 -0.24 -3.38 -26.92
C GLN A 658 -0.05 -4.63 -26.04
N GLY A 659 -1.00 -5.56 -26.11
CA GLY A 659 -1.00 -6.83 -25.36
C GLY A 659 -1.41 -6.74 -23.89
N GLU A 660 -1.85 -5.59 -23.38
CA GLU A 660 -2.38 -5.48 -22.02
C GLU A 660 -3.74 -6.15 -21.87
N GLY A 661 -4.52 -6.21 -22.96
CA GLY A 661 -5.91 -6.72 -22.97
C GLY A 661 -6.92 -5.72 -22.38
N PHE A 662 -6.45 -4.67 -21.73
CA PHE A 662 -7.24 -3.62 -21.11
C PHE A 662 -6.77 -2.25 -21.59
N VAL A 663 -7.64 -1.26 -21.49
CA VAL A 663 -7.34 0.15 -21.76
C VAL A 663 -7.72 0.96 -20.52
N SER A 664 -6.84 1.86 -20.11
CA SER A 664 -7.11 2.78 -19.00
C SER A 664 -8.05 3.89 -19.45
N VAL A 665 -9.14 4.09 -18.71
CA VAL A 665 -10.02 5.24 -18.87
C VAL A 665 -9.77 6.18 -17.69
N GLU A 666 -9.12 7.30 -17.97
CA GLU A 666 -8.98 8.37 -16.98
C GLU A 666 -10.33 9.09 -16.82
N LEU A 667 -10.84 9.11 -15.59
CA LEU A 667 -12.06 9.82 -15.24
C LEU A 667 -11.66 11.14 -14.54
N LEU A 668 -12.31 12.24 -14.90
CA LEU A 668 -11.98 13.59 -14.39
C LEU A 668 -12.13 13.73 -12.87
N PHE A 669 -13.08 13.02 -12.27
CA PHE A 669 -13.46 13.18 -10.85
C PHE A 669 -13.47 11.86 -10.07
N LEU A 670 -13.11 10.76 -10.72
CA LEU A 670 -13.11 9.42 -10.13
C LEU A 670 -11.75 8.76 -10.38
N PRO A 671 -11.33 7.79 -9.56
CA PRO A 671 -10.15 6.99 -9.84
C PRO A 671 -10.28 6.38 -11.25
N GLY A 672 -9.20 6.43 -12.04
CA GLY A 672 -9.18 5.81 -13.35
C GLY A 672 -9.50 4.31 -13.25
N SER A 673 -10.29 3.80 -14.20
CA SER A 673 -10.69 2.40 -14.27
C SER A 673 -10.12 1.74 -15.52
N TYR A 674 -9.82 0.45 -15.44
CA TYR A 674 -9.47 -0.35 -16.60
C TYR A 674 -10.73 -0.98 -17.19
N GLY A 675 -10.88 -0.88 -18.51
CA GLY A 675 -11.91 -1.60 -19.27
C GLY A 675 -11.28 -2.61 -20.24
N PRO A 676 -11.99 -3.68 -20.64
CA PRO A 676 -11.52 -4.59 -21.68
C PRO A 676 -11.22 -3.84 -22.98
N CYS A 677 -10.17 -4.24 -23.68
CA CYS A 677 -9.82 -3.66 -24.98
C CYS A 677 -10.99 -3.79 -25.97
N PRO A 678 -11.38 -2.72 -26.68
CA PRO A 678 -12.51 -2.78 -27.62
C PRO A 678 -12.22 -3.61 -28.88
N GLU A 679 -10.94 -3.84 -29.21
CA GLU A 679 -10.55 -4.61 -30.40
C GLU A 679 -10.38 -6.10 -30.11
N CYS A 680 -9.62 -6.45 -29.07
CA CYS A 680 -9.33 -7.85 -28.76
C CYS A 680 -10.21 -8.44 -27.65
N HIS A 681 -11.09 -7.63 -27.04
CA HIS A 681 -12.00 -8.02 -25.98
C HIS A 681 -11.31 -8.75 -24.80
N GLY A 682 -10.09 -8.32 -24.46
CA GLY A 682 -9.31 -8.92 -23.39
C GLY A 682 -8.41 -10.09 -23.80
N SER A 683 -8.48 -10.58 -25.04
CA SER A 683 -7.69 -11.73 -25.50
C SER A 683 -6.18 -11.45 -25.58
N ARG A 684 -5.78 -10.17 -25.65
CA ARG A 684 -4.39 -9.68 -25.76
C ARG A 684 -3.70 -9.96 -27.10
N PHE A 685 -4.27 -10.78 -27.97
CA PHE A 685 -3.67 -11.22 -29.23
C PHE A 685 -4.47 -10.73 -30.44
N ASN A 686 -3.81 -10.72 -31.59
CA ASN A 686 -4.45 -10.48 -32.87
C ASN A 686 -5.14 -11.76 -33.41
N PRO A 687 -6.10 -11.64 -34.34
CA PRO A 687 -6.86 -12.79 -34.83
C PRO A 687 -5.98 -13.90 -35.43
N GLU A 688 -4.93 -13.55 -36.17
CA GLU A 688 -4.09 -14.55 -36.86
C GLU A 688 -3.29 -15.43 -35.87
N THR A 689 -2.99 -14.91 -34.68
CA THR A 689 -2.33 -15.69 -33.62
C THR A 689 -3.31 -16.63 -32.92
N LEU A 690 -4.59 -16.25 -32.83
CA LEU A 690 -5.64 -17.05 -32.21
C LEU A 690 -6.11 -18.21 -33.11
N GLU A 691 -5.73 -18.23 -34.39
CA GLU A 691 -5.98 -19.39 -35.27
C GLU A 691 -5.15 -20.62 -34.91
N VAL A 692 -4.04 -20.46 -34.19
CA VAL A 692 -3.21 -21.58 -33.73
C VAL A 692 -3.78 -22.13 -32.43
N THR A 693 -4.04 -23.43 -32.40
CA THR A 693 -4.56 -24.13 -31.23
C THR A 693 -3.59 -25.18 -30.72
N TYR A 694 -3.59 -25.40 -29.41
CA TYR A 694 -2.92 -26.51 -28.75
C TYR A 694 -4.01 -27.33 -28.05
N ARG A 695 -4.12 -28.63 -28.38
CA ARG A 695 -5.19 -29.52 -27.88
C ARG A 695 -6.60 -28.92 -28.04
N GLY A 696 -6.84 -28.21 -29.13
CA GLY A 696 -8.13 -27.58 -29.44
C GLY A 696 -8.40 -26.23 -28.75
N CYS A 697 -7.47 -25.71 -27.94
CA CYS A 697 -7.60 -24.40 -27.30
C CYS A 697 -6.62 -23.37 -27.87
N THR A 698 -7.07 -22.14 -28.03
CA THR A 698 -6.21 -20.99 -28.37
C THR A 698 -5.36 -20.56 -27.18
N ILE A 699 -4.31 -19.77 -27.42
CA ILE A 699 -3.47 -19.28 -26.33
C ILE A 699 -4.22 -18.33 -25.38
N ALA A 700 -5.22 -17.59 -25.88
CA ALA A 700 -6.06 -16.74 -25.04
C ALA A 700 -6.99 -17.57 -24.14
N GLU A 701 -7.52 -18.68 -24.64
CA GLU A 701 -8.32 -19.62 -23.84
C GLU A 701 -7.48 -20.27 -22.75
N VAL A 702 -6.25 -20.68 -23.05
CA VAL A 702 -5.32 -21.21 -22.04
C VAL A 702 -5.02 -20.16 -20.96
N LEU A 703 -4.79 -18.90 -21.34
CA LEU A 703 -4.66 -17.81 -20.37
C LEU A 703 -5.96 -17.55 -19.57
N GLY A 704 -7.12 -17.88 -20.13
CA GLY A 704 -8.42 -17.79 -19.48
C GLY A 704 -8.70 -18.91 -18.47
N MET A 705 -7.96 -20.01 -18.51
CA MET A 705 -8.15 -21.15 -17.59
C MET A 705 -7.79 -20.80 -16.15
N THR A 706 -8.54 -21.38 -15.21
CA THR A 706 -8.16 -21.40 -13.79
C THR A 706 -6.91 -22.25 -13.58
N VAL A 707 -6.19 -22.03 -12.48
CA VAL A 707 -5.04 -22.88 -12.11
C VAL A 707 -5.44 -24.35 -11.99
N ASN A 708 -6.62 -24.65 -11.45
CA ASN A 708 -7.15 -26.02 -11.40
C ASN A 708 -7.35 -26.62 -12.79
N ALA A 709 -8.06 -25.94 -13.69
CA ALA A 709 -8.28 -26.42 -15.05
C ALA A 709 -6.96 -26.56 -15.84
N ALA A 710 -6.05 -25.59 -15.68
CA ALA A 710 -4.74 -25.62 -16.31
C ALA A 710 -3.86 -26.77 -15.79
N SER A 711 -4.01 -27.17 -14.52
CA SER A 711 -3.25 -28.28 -13.94
C SER A 711 -3.57 -29.61 -14.61
N GLU A 712 -4.84 -29.80 -14.99
CA GLU A 712 -5.28 -30.96 -15.74
C GLU A 712 -4.87 -30.85 -17.21
N PHE A 713 -5.09 -29.69 -17.84
CA PHE A 713 -4.82 -29.46 -19.26
C PHE A 713 -3.33 -29.51 -19.62
N LEU A 714 -2.45 -29.04 -18.73
CA LEU A 714 -0.99 -28.93 -18.93
C LEU A 714 -0.18 -29.96 -18.13
N ALA A 715 -0.83 -31.02 -17.63
CA ALA A 715 -0.20 -32.03 -16.76
C ALA A 715 1.06 -32.69 -17.37
N GLU A 716 1.10 -32.82 -18.69
CA GLU A 716 2.22 -33.45 -19.42
C GLU A 716 3.45 -32.53 -19.59
N LEU A 717 3.36 -31.26 -19.17
CA LEU A 717 4.46 -30.30 -19.24
C LEU A 717 5.16 -30.18 -17.87
N PRO A 718 6.29 -30.89 -17.61
CA PRO A 718 6.78 -31.07 -16.25
C PRO A 718 7.13 -29.76 -15.51
N GLY A 719 7.65 -28.77 -16.25
CA GLY A 719 7.97 -27.45 -15.69
C GLY A 719 6.72 -26.66 -15.31
N VAL A 720 5.67 -26.72 -16.14
CA VAL A 720 4.41 -26.00 -15.93
C VAL A 720 3.58 -26.69 -14.85
N ALA A 721 3.49 -28.03 -14.89
CA ALA A 721 2.76 -28.83 -13.92
C ALA A 721 3.28 -28.61 -12.48
N ARG A 722 4.60 -28.48 -12.31
CA ARG A 722 5.20 -28.14 -11.00
C ARG A 722 4.74 -26.78 -10.49
N SER A 723 4.78 -25.74 -11.34
CA SER A 723 4.33 -24.40 -10.98
C SER A 723 2.85 -24.35 -10.63
N LEU A 724 2.02 -25.07 -11.38
CA LEU A 724 0.57 -25.13 -11.13
C LEU A 724 0.25 -25.89 -9.85
N GLN A 725 0.96 -26.97 -9.57
CA GLN A 725 0.82 -27.72 -8.31
C GLN A 725 1.16 -26.86 -7.09
N THR A 726 2.26 -26.08 -7.13
CA THR A 726 2.60 -25.19 -6.01
C THR A 726 1.56 -24.08 -5.83
N LEU A 727 1.00 -23.53 -6.92
CA LEU A 727 -0.11 -22.57 -6.85
C LEU A 727 -1.37 -23.16 -6.22
N ARG A 728 -1.71 -24.42 -6.51
CA ARG A 728 -2.84 -25.12 -5.86
C ARG A 728 -2.59 -25.34 -4.38
N GLU A 729 -1.38 -25.74 -4.02
CA GLU A 729 -1.00 -26.00 -2.63
C GLU A 729 -1.03 -24.74 -1.73
N VAL A 730 -0.84 -23.55 -2.30
CA VAL A 730 -1.03 -22.27 -1.60
C VAL A 730 -2.47 -21.73 -1.67
N GLY A 731 -3.42 -22.51 -2.20
CA GLY A 731 -4.85 -22.15 -2.24
C GLY A 731 -5.25 -21.21 -3.39
N LEU A 732 -4.46 -21.10 -4.46
CA LEU A 732 -4.73 -20.20 -5.60
C LEU A 732 -5.35 -20.92 -6.80
N GLY A 733 -5.98 -22.07 -6.59
CA GLY A 733 -6.56 -22.91 -7.65
C GLY A 733 -7.63 -22.20 -8.50
N TYR A 734 -8.28 -21.19 -7.95
CA TYR A 734 -9.37 -20.44 -8.60
C TYR A 734 -8.91 -19.31 -9.52
N LEU A 735 -7.66 -18.83 -9.37
CA LEU A 735 -7.16 -17.72 -10.17
C LEU A 735 -6.98 -18.13 -11.64
N ARG A 736 -7.23 -17.21 -12.56
CA ARG A 736 -6.95 -17.43 -13.99
C ARG A 736 -5.50 -17.14 -14.30
N LEU A 737 -4.90 -17.91 -15.21
CA LEU A 737 -3.48 -17.76 -15.58
C LEU A 737 -3.14 -16.34 -16.08
N GLY A 738 -4.03 -15.77 -16.89
CA GLY A 738 -3.92 -14.45 -17.49
C GLY A 738 -4.56 -13.31 -16.67
N GLN A 739 -5.03 -13.58 -15.45
CA GLN A 739 -5.69 -12.57 -14.62
C GLN A 739 -4.74 -11.39 -14.35
N PRO A 740 -5.17 -10.14 -14.66
CA PRO A 740 -4.36 -8.95 -14.43
C PRO A 740 -3.87 -8.82 -12.99
N ALA A 741 -2.60 -8.45 -12.81
CA ALA A 741 -2.02 -8.19 -11.49
C ALA A 741 -2.75 -7.08 -10.70
N THR A 742 -3.41 -6.17 -11.40
CA THR A 742 -4.22 -5.07 -10.83
C THR A 742 -5.55 -5.54 -10.23
N GLU A 743 -6.00 -6.75 -10.56
CA GLU A 743 -7.21 -7.37 -10.01
C GLU A 743 -6.90 -8.28 -8.82
N LEU A 744 -5.64 -8.61 -8.58
CA LEU A 744 -5.23 -9.49 -7.49
C LEU A 744 -5.24 -8.76 -6.15
N SER A 745 -5.66 -9.44 -5.10
CA SER A 745 -5.51 -8.96 -3.72
C SER A 745 -4.04 -8.97 -3.28
N GLY A 746 -3.72 -8.25 -2.20
CA GLY A 746 -2.38 -8.25 -1.62
C GLY A 746 -1.94 -9.67 -1.19
N GLY A 747 -2.85 -10.41 -0.53
CA GLY A 747 -2.62 -11.79 -0.11
C GLY A 747 -2.51 -12.79 -1.28
N GLU A 748 -3.25 -12.58 -2.38
CA GLU A 748 -3.07 -13.38 -3.61
C GLU A 748 -1.69 -13.13 -4.24
N ALA A 749 -1.29 -11.85 -4.38
CA ALA A 749 0.02 -11.49 -4.90
C ALA A 749 1.16 -12.09 -4.04
N GLN A 750 1.02 -12.07 -2.72
CA GLN A 750 1.98 -12.65 -1.79
C GLN A 750 2.08 -14.18 -1.93
N ARG A 751 0.94 -14.87 -2.00
CA ARG A 751 0.91 -16.34 -2.21
C ARG A 751 1.49 -16.74 -3.57
N ILE A 752 1.32 -15.94 -4.63
CA ILE A 752 1.98 -16.15 -5.93
C ILE A 752 3.51 -16.07 -5.79
N LYS A 753 4.03 -15.09 -5.05
CA LYS A 753 5.49 -14.97 -4.77
C LYS A 753 6.01 -16.17 -4.00
N LEU A 754 5.28 -16.59 -2.97
CA LEU A 754 5.63 -17.77 -2.17
C LEU A 754 5.63 -19.04 -3.04
N ALA A 755 4.59 -19.27 -3.84
CA ALA A 755 4.52 -20.39 -4.77
C ALA A 755 5.67 -20.39 -5.80
N THR A 756 6.09 -19.20 -6.24
CA THR A 756 7.21 -19.00 -7.16
C THR A 756 8.55 -19.39 -6.53
N GLU A 757 8.69 -19.25 -5.22
CA GLU A 757 9.88 -19.68 -4.48
C GLU A 757 9.83 -21.17 -4.10
N LEU A 758 8.65 -21.69 -3.75
CA LEU A 758 8.45 -23.12 -3.45
C LEU A 758 8.75 -24.04 -4.64
N GLN A 759 8.56 -23.57 -5.87
CA GLN A 759 8.89 -24.36 -7.07
C GLN A 759 10.40 -24.47 -7.37
N ARG A 760 11.24 -23.63 -6.74
CA ARG A 760 12.69 -23.61 -7.00
C ARG A 760 13.37 -24.76 -6.27
N ILE A 761 14.38 -25.35 -6.91
CA ILE A 761 15.21 -26.37 -6.28
C ILE A 761 15.99 -25.70 -5.15
N GLN A 762 15.73 -26.12 -3.93
CA GLN A 762 16.41 -25.62 -2.73
C GLN A 762 17.89 -26.01 -2.76
N ARG A 763 18.76 -25.03 -2.51
CA ARG A 763 20.21 -25.22 -2.35
C ARG A 763 20.67 -24.39 -1.15
N GLY A 764 21.34 -25.03 -0.22
CA GLY A 764 21.85 -24.36 0.97
C GLY A 764 20.75 -23.91 1.92
N HIS A 765 21.14 -23.14 2.93
CA HIS A 765 20.26 -22.61 3.97
C HIS A 765 19.67 -21.27 3.50
N THR A 766 18.37 -21.25 3.20
CA THR A 766 17.67 -20.02 2.83
C THR A 766 16.98 -19.39 4.05
N LEU A 767 17.11 -18.07 4.21
CA LEU A 767 16.31 -17.26 5.12
C LEU A 767 15.11 -16.67 4.37
N TYR A 768 13.90 -17.05 4.79
CA TYR A 768 12.65 -16.49 4.31
C TYR A 768 12.14 -15.42 5.27
N LEU A 769 11.98 -14.19 4.79
CA LEU A 769 11.38 -13.08 5.53
C LEU A 769 10.01 -12.77 4.93
N LEU A 770 8.94 -12.92 5.71
CA LEU A 770 7.58 -12.61 5.30
C LEU A 770 7.00 -11.51 6.20
N ASP A 771 6.45 -10.48 5.57
CA ASP A 771 5.78 -9.39 6.29
C ASP A 771 4.26 -9.58 6.21
N GLU A 772 3.64 -9.86 7.36
CA GLU A 772 2.21 -10.10 7.55
C GLU A 772 1.60 -11.04 6.50
N PRO A 773 2.08 -12.29 6.38
CA PRO A 773 1.62 -13.21 5.35
C PRO A 773 0.18 -13.69 5.47
N THR A 774 -0.47 -13.50 6.62
CA THR A 774 -1.89 -13.81 6.82
C THR A 774 -2.85 -12.66 6.59
N THR A 775 -2.38 -11.45 6.27
CA THR A 775 -3.28 -10.31 6.10
C THR A 775 -4.33 -10.57 5.02
N GLY A 776 -5.60 -10.41 5.37
CA GLY A 776 -6.72 -10.60 4.47
C GLY A 776 -6.96 -12.04 4.04
N LEU A 777 -6.40 -13.01 4.77
CA LEU A 777 -6.68 -14.42 4.55
C LEU A 777 -7.77 -14.88 5.50
N HIS A 778 -8.66 -15.73 4.98
CA HIS A 778 -9.58 -16.47 5.82
C HIS A 778 -8.79 -17.45 6.72
N PRO A 779 -9.21 -17.74 7.97
CA PRO A 779 -8.50 -18.68 8.84
C PRO A 779 -8.19 -20.06 8.20
N ALA A 780 -9.08 -20.58 7.35
CA ALA A 780 -8.82 -21.79 6.56
C ALA A 780 -7.64 -21.63 5.56
N ASP A 781 -7.52 -20.47 4.92
CA ASP A 781 -6.41 -20.15 4.02
C ASP A 781 -5.09 -19.96 4.81
N VAL A 782 -5.18 -19.43 6.04
CA VAL A 782 -4.04 -19.33 6.96
C VAL A 782 -3.47 -20.71 7.30
N GLN A 783 -4.33 -21.70 7.55
CA GLN A 783 -3.87 -23.08 7.81
C GLN A 783 -3.12 -23.68 6.61
N LEU A 784 -3.60 -23.45 5.39
CA LEU A 784 -2.92 -23.89 4.17
C LEU A 784 -1.54 -23.23 4.03
N LEU A 785 -1.47 -21.92 4.26
CA LEU A 785 -0.21 -21.17 4.25
C LEU A 785 0.78 -21.71 5.29
N MET A 786 0.33 -21.92 6.53
CA MET A 786 1.16 -22.43 7.62
C MET A 786 1.73 -23.82 7.30
N ALA A 787 0.95 -24.70 6.67
CA ALA A 787 1.44 -25.99 6.20
C ALA A 787 2.61 -25.83 5.21
N GLN A 788 2.55 -24.85 4.30
CA GLN A 788 3.66 -24.59 3.36
C GLN A 788 4.88 -23.98 4.05
N LEU A 789 4.69 -23.09 5.03
CA LEU A 789 5.80 -22.53 5.80
C LEU A 789 6.53 -23.61 6.61
N HIS A 790 5.79 -24.54 7.22
CA HIS A 790 6.41 -25.67 7.89
C HIS A 790 7.18 -26.59 6.94
N LYS A 791 6.67 -26.84 5.71
CA LYS A 791 7.45 -27.59 4.70
C LYS A 791 8.79 -26.92 4.37
N LEU A 792 8.86 -25.58 4.33
CA LEU A 792 10.12 -24.87 4.12
C LEU A 792 11.10 -25.10 5.27
N VAL A 793 10.60 -25.05 6.51
CA VAL A 793 11.39 -25.29 7.72
C VAL A 793 11.87 -26.74 7.79
N ASP A 794 11.00 -27.70 7.48
CA ASP A 794 11.33 -29.13 7.46
C ASP A 794 12.36 -29.47 6.37
N ALA A 795 12.41 -28.69 5.28
CA ALA A 795 13.47 -28.76 4.28
C ALA A 795 14.82 -28.14 4.75
N GLY A 796 14.90 -27.64 5.98
CA GLY A 796 16.11 -27.11 6.61
C GLY A 796 16.26 -25.59 6.55
N ASN A 797 15.26 -24.85 6.08
CA ASN A 797 15.33 -23.39 5.97
C ASN A 797 14.91 -22.68 7.26
N THR A 798 15.21 -21.39 7.37
CA THR A 798 14.67 -20.52 8.42
C THR A 798 13.54 -19.69 7.86
N VAL A 799 12.42 -19.61 8.57
CA VAL A 799 11.28 -18.76 8.21
C VAL A 799 11.03 -17.78 9.34
N ILE A 800 11.07 -16.47 9.05
CA ILE A 800 10.72 -15.41 9.99
C ILE A 800 9.53 -14.66 9.43
N VAL A 801 8.45 -14.62 10.21
CA VAL A 801 7.20 -13.93 9.85
C VAL A 801 6.97 -12.77 10.81
N VAL A 802 6.61 -11.60 10.28
CA VAL A 802 5.98 -10.54 11.08
C VAL A 802 4.50 -10.86 11.14
N GLU A 803 3.95 -11.10 12.33
CA GLU A 803 2.57 -11.60 12.47
C GLU A 803 1.82 -11.04 13.67
N HIS A 804 0.50 -10.95 13.48
CA HIS A 804 -0.46 -10.50 14.49
C HIS A 804 -1.59 -11.50 14.73
N GLU A 805 -1.74 -12.49 13.84
CA GLU A 805 -2.73 -13.55 14.00
C GLU A 805 -2.24 -14.57 15.03
N MET A 806 -2.98 -14.72 16.13
CA MET A 806 -2.49 -15.48 17.30
C MET A 806 -2.40 -16.97 17.02
N ASP A 807 -3.22 -17.51 16.11
CA ASP A 807 -3.11 -18.90 15.67
C ASP A 807 -1.76 -19.20 15.00
N VAL A 808 -1.23 -18.24 14.22
CA VAL A 808 0.10 -18.35 13.61
C VAL A 808 1.20 -18.18 14.65
N VAL A 809 1.07 -17.20 15.53
CA VAL A 809 2.04 -16.98 16.63
C VAL A 809 2.10 -18.20 17.56
N ALA A 810 0.95 -18.83 17.84
CA ALA A 810 0.85 -20.05 18.63
C ALA A 810 1.47 -21.27 17.92
N GLY A 811 1.41 -21.31 16.59
CA GLY A 811 2.00 -22.36 15.75
C GLY A 811 3.51 -22.19 15.48
N ALA A 812 4.13 -21.08 15.89
CA ALA A 812 5.56 -20.84 15.69
C ALA A 812 6.43 -21.65 16.66
N ASP A 813 7.69 -21.90 16.26
CA ASP A 813 8.68 -22.55 17.13
C ASP A 813 9.28 -21.53 18.12
N TRP A 814 9.39 -20.27 17.71
CA TRP A 814 9.90 -19.15 18.51
C TRP A 814 9.08 -17.89 18.29
N VAL A 815 8.93 -17.07 19.32
CA VAL A 815 8.19 -15.81 19.29
C VAL A 815 9.08 -14.69 19.83
N ILE A 816 9.10 -13.55 19.14
CA ILE A 816 9.73 -12.31 19.61
C ILE A 816 8.63 -11.24 19.69
N ASP A 817 8.30 -10.80 20.89
CA ASP A 817 7.28 -9.77 21.11
C ASP A 817 7.92 -8.38 21.25
N LEU A 818 7.44 -7.41 20.44
CA LEU A 818 7.88 -6.01 20.47
C LEU A 818 6.82 -5.10 21.08
N GLY A 819 7.26 -4.18 21.94
CA GLY A 819 6.37 -3.23 22.61
C GLY A 819 7.14 -2.21 23.45
N PRO A 820 6.53 -1.69 24.55
CA PRO A 820 5.16 -1.96 25.02
C PRO A 820 4.06 -1.23 24.24
N GLY A 821 4.41 -0.19 23.45
CA GLY A 821 3.50 0.59 22.64
C GLY A 821 3.92 0.68 21.16
N GLY A 822 3.25 1.55 20.41
CA GLY A 822 3.67 1.95 19.06
C GLY A 822 4.48 3.26 19.06
N GLY A 823 5.21 3.52 17.98
CA GLY A 823 5.99 4.75 17.84
C GLY A 823 7.12 4.84 18.87
N ASP A 824 7.28 5.99 19.51
CA ASP A 824 8.35 6.26 20.48
C ASP A 824 8.20 5.47 21.79
N ALA A 825 6.99 5.00 22.11
CA ALA A 825 6.72 4.12 23.24
C ALA A 825 6.96 2.62 22.91
N GLY A 826 7.39 2.32 21.69
CA GLY A 826 7.71 0.97 21.23
C GLY A 826 9.21 0.73 21.09
N GLY A 827 9.57 -0.18 20.19
CA GLY A 827 10.94 -0.43 19.78
C GLY A 827 11.77 -1.22 20.77
N GLN A 828 11.14 -1.92 21.72
CA GLN A 828 11.81 -2.80 22.68
C GLN A 828 11.32 -4.23 22.51
N ILE A 829 12.21 -5.21 22.69
CA ILE A 829 11.84 -6.62 22.78
C ILE A 829 11.38 -6.88 24.21
N MET A 830 10.09 -7.16 24.39
CA MET A 830 9.48 -7.37 25.71
C MET A 830 9.76 -8.77 26.25
N VAL A 831 9.70 -9.76 25.37
CA VAL A 831 9.98 -11.16 25.66
C VAL A 831 10.33 -11.88 24.35
N ALA A 832 11.26 -12.82 24.41
CA ALA A 832 11.59 -13.72 23.31
C ALA A 832 11.70 -15.15 23.85
N GLY A 833 11.09 -16.12 23.17
CA GLY A 833 11.02 -17.49 23.65
C GLY A 833 10.06 -18.36 22.86
N PRO A 834 9.92 -19.65 23.20
CA PRO A 834 8.82 -20.46 22.70
C PRO A 834 7.46 -19.82 23.05
N PRO A 835 6.38 -20.10 22.30
CA PRO A 835 5.06 -19.50 22.55
C PRO A 835 4.56 -19.63 24.00
N THR A 836 4.93 -20.72 24.69
CA THR A 836 4.62 -20.93 26.12
C THR A 836 5.26 -19.91 27.05
N VAL A 837 6.49 -19.48 26.76
CA VAL A 837 7.23 -18.50 27.56
C VAL A 837 6.63 -17.11 27.34
N VAL A 838 6.33 -16.76 26.09
CA VAL A 838 5.71 -15.47 25.76
C VAL A 838 4.31 -15.33 26.38
N ALA A 839 3.49 -16.39 26.32
CA ALA A 839 2.17 -16.41 26.94
C ALA A 839 2.20 -16.19 28.46
N GLY A 840 3.27 -16.60 29.14
CA GLY A 840 3.45 -16.40 30.58
C GLY A 840 3.99 -15.01 30.99
N SER A 841 4.27 -14.12 30.03
CA SER A 841 4.86 -12.80 30.31
C SER A 841 3.83 -11.82 30.88
N SER A 842 4.15 -11.16 31.99
CA SER A 842 3.31 -10.11 32.58
C SER A 842 3.50 -8.72 31.94
N THR A 843 4.52 -8.54 31.12
CA THR A 843 4.87 -7.25 30.50
C THR A 843 4.47 -7.17 29.02
N SER A 844 4.23 -8.32 28.39
CA SER A 844 3.79 -8.43 27.00
C SER A 844 2.31 -8.07 26.86
N ARG A 845 1.98 -7.20 25.90
CA ARG A 845 0.57 -6.95 25.52
C ARG A 845 -0.02 -8.09 24.68
N THR A 846 0.83 -8.95 24.12
CA THR A 846 0.41 -10.10 23.31
C THR A 846 0.12 -11.33 24.17
N ALA A 847 0.74 -11.45 25.35
CA ALA A 847 0.60 -12.61 26.23
C ALA A 847 -0.85 -13.05 26.53
N PRO A 848 -1.81 -12.16 26.86
CA PRO A 848 -3.19 -12.58 27.13
C PRO A 848 -3.88 -13.22 25.92
N TYR A 849 -3.65 -12.67 24.73
CA TYR A 849 -4.23 -13.15 23.48
C TYR A 849 -3.59 -14.48 23.04
N LEU A 850 -2.27 -14.60 23.22
CA LEU A 850 -1.55 -15.85 22.95
C LEU A 850 -1.95 -16.97 23.93
N THR A 851 -2.29 -16.62 25.17
CA THR A 851 -2.83 -17.57 26.15
C THR A 851 -4.21 -18.09 25.70
N ALA A 852 -5.10 -17.18 25.30
CA ALA A 852 -6.43 -17.53 24.80
C ALA A 852 -6.39 -18.40 23.53
N ALA A 853 -5.57 -18.06 22.54
CA ALA A 853 -5.41 -18.84 21.31
C ALA A 853 -4.86 -20.26 21.55
N ARG A 854 -4.14 -20.46 22.66
CA ARG A 854 -3.62 -21.77 23.06
C ARG A 854 -4.59 -22.58 23.93
N GLY A 855 -5.73 -22.00 24.30
CA GLY A 855 -6.72 -22.62 25.18
C GLY A 855 -6.23 -22.83 26.62
N LEU A 856 -5.37 -21.92 27.12
CA LEU A 856 -4.74 -21.98 28.45
C LEU A 856 -5.42 -21.08 29.48
#